data_AF-A0A915NIY2-F1
#
_entry.id   AF-A0A915NIY2-F1
#
_cell.length_a   1.000
_cell.length_b   1.000
_cell.length_c   1.000
_cell.angle_alpha   90.00
_cell.angle_beta   90.00
_cell.angle_gamma   90.00
#
_symmetry.space_group_name_H-M   'P 1'
#
loop_
_entity.id
_entity.type
_entity.pdbx_description
1 polymer ?
#
loop_
_entity_poly.entity_id
_entity_poly.type
_entity_poly.pdbx_seq_one_letter_code
_entity_poly.pdbx_strand_id
1 'polypeptide(L)'
;ARNLDLKYLLIEAFYKGQQELLYIIPFVVKCLNASAKSTIFGPRCAWIYSLLKVLVEIHNEPDLKLNLKFEIEVLCKDLSIDLRSVEVGNYLKESSRLPKLLPVKPDGLSPVPSSSMGPIQQAFHSGMSMFGGVNRPGSASEMLSNLNISATGGRDSAFSASPAFSSQQALQLPSRSSVQTPAIPAFNYADLNIFTQSGLMHNTTIPQHLILFQMHPNLKYLCKNAILHAIKELIGGIADRAISVAITATEHVCRKDFCLDPSEQNIRRAAHQMMRAMTAGMAAITCREPLATTMLGMLKQSLCNAIGNILTGSDQAKMIDETAIAVTEANITLATNFIVKSSCEKAVIEIEKRLDSEFAARRLAMKEGRTFQSGAELTAVLEKVPEMIRIHQGVTTESNIKIYDDFSAKICGFKPLVPEERFIEFTRRGQMTTPAAGSGPSRTPTNAFSTPFVPATSISTLPDGRPPTAITLPNMLPSHPSQLQHPTAMIGGDRMQMNSNSLFPDENTFNSTNLGLRKMNEDQILQSKVETILREWITICYTPMAQRDPQHALACIVQMMHDNGVLATDEMITKFFKICADICFDVSYRLLKNDCIGQSTVVRQRCYYTLDAFTKLTCLMVKYSDGQHHSTKVNLLKKVLNILSSAVHKDHEQRKFDFNGMPFHRILIIMFNELTAPDPVLDPIQWHILEAFGQTLFLLQPRRVPGFAFHWLDIIGHRNFIGRLLADSFDLGRTGAMYTQLILCHLKFLALFLRNVQLPKPISFIYKGTLRVLLVILHDFPEILCEYHYVLCDAIPPNCVQLRNLILSAYPRDMRLPDPFAENFSKIENFPEMSTNPKTHKEINNIISQDLRKRLDDYLETRSSISFLSDLPTFLETSLQQQPSSSSPSQKYNISVVNAVVMYVGVKAIDSINEKKQQKISMESIAHTAFMDIFQNLAVSLCTEGKYLLFNAIANQLRYPNSHTHYFSCTMLYLFLEANSEQIQEQITRILFERLVALRPHPWGLLITFIELIRNPRYNFWKHDFVRCAPEIERLFMSVANSCSVCSIPPEQQSNGT
;
A
#
# COMPACT_ATOMS: atom_id res chain seq x y z
N ALA A 1 -7.01 17.86 16.62
CA ALA A 1 -5.79 17.27 16.03
C ALA A 1 -5.64 15.83 16.55
N ARG A 2 -5.86 14.81 15.72
CA ARG A 2 -5.79 13.38 16.12
C ARG A 2 -4.74 12.55 15.36
N ASN A 3 -4.03 13.14 14.39
CA ASN A 3 -3.28 12.40 13.37
C ASN A 3 -1.75 12.62 13.44
N LEU A 4 -1.23 13.34 14.44
CA LEU A 4 0.21 13.60 14.60
C LEU A 4 0.54 13.86 16.08
N ASP A 5 1.12 12.86 16.75
CA ASP A 5 1.71 13.03 18.08
C ASP A 5 3.18 13.45 17.93
N LEU A 6 3.48 14.72 18.26
CA LEU A 6 4.82 15.28 18.19
C LEU A 6 5.79 14.61 19.18
N LYS A 7 5.29 14.02 20.28
CA LYS A 7 6.12 13.36 21.29
C LYS A 7 6.56 12.00 20.80
N TYR A 8 5.63 11.21 20.27
CA TYR A 8 5.96 9.97 19.58
C TYR A 8 6.91 10.22 18.40
N LEU A 9 6.65 11.25 17.58
CA LEU A 9 7.46 11.56 16.39
C LEU A 9 8.94 11.86 16.73
N LEU A 10 9.21 12.58 17.83
CA LEU A 10 10.58 12.81 18.32
C LEU A 10 11.27 11.50 18.75
N ILE A 11 10.57 10.64 19.49
CA ILE A 11 11.10 9.37 19.98
C ILE A 11 11.34 8.41 18.80
N GLU A 12 10.40 8.31 17.85
CA GLU A 12 10.54 7.50 16.63
C GLU A 12 11.71 7.98 15.77
N ALA A 13 11.89 9.30 15.62
CA ALA A 13 13.04 9.86 14.90
C ALA A 13 14.38 9.54 15.58
N PHE A 14 14.44 9.60 16.92
CA PHE A 14 15.62 9.22 17.69
C PHE A 14 16.04 7.77 17.43
N TYR A 15 15.08 6.84 17.49
CA TYR A 15 15.34 5.41 17.24
C TYR A 15 15.64 5.05 15.78
N LYS A 16 15.23 5.88 14.80
CA LYS A 16 15.60 5.70 13.38
C LYS A 16 16.98 6.26 13.04
N GLY A 17 17.35 7.37 13.68
CA GLY A 17 18.72 7.89 13.70
C GLY A 17 18.85 9.35 13.29
N GLN A 18 20.10 9.76 13.04
CA GLN A 18 20.45 11.17 12.85
C GLN A 18 19.93 11.80 11.54
N GLN A 19 19.41 11.02 10.59
CA GLN A 19 18.80 11.57 9.38
C GLN A 19 17.36 12.04 9.67
N GLU A 20 16.57 11.25 10.37
CA GLU A 20 15.20 11.55 10.77
C GLU A 20 15.16 12.72 11.77
N LEU A 21 16.05 12.72 12.77
CA LEU A 21 16.19 13.84 13.72
C LEU A 21 16.46 15.18 13.02
N LEU A 22 17.16 15.18 11.88
CA LEU A 22 17.45 16.38 11.08
C LEU A 22 16.18 17.05 10.52
N TYR A 23 15.10 16.31 10.32
CA TYR A 23 13.83 16.84 9.83
C TYR A 23 12.81 17.05 10.97
N ILE A 24 12.79 16.15 11.96
CA ILE A 24 11.77 16.15 13.00
C ILE A 24 12.05 17.18 14.09
N ILE A 25 13.30 17.37 14.56
CA ILE A 25 13.59 18.40 15.56
C ILE A 25 13.21 19.80 15.02
N PRO A 26 13.65 20.24 13.82
CA PRO A 26 13.27 21.56 13.30
C PRO A 26 11.78 21.73 13.04
N PHE A 27 11.05 20.64 12.74
CA PHE A 27 9.60 20.66 12.59
C PHE A 27 8.91 20.90 13.94
N VAL A 28 9.24 20.11 14.98
CA VAL A 28 8.62 20.24 16.31
C VAL A 28 9.02 21.55 16.98
N VAL A 29 10.27 22.00 16.82
CA VAL A 29 10.74 23.32 17.27
C VAL A 29 9.88 24.45 16.67
N LYS A 30 9.60 24.41 15.36
CA LYS A 30 8.75 25.44 14.71
C LYS A 30 7.29 25.37 15.15
N CYS A 31 6.76 24.17 15.41
CA CYS A 31 5.42 24.03 16.01
C CYS A 31 5.35 24.61 17.44
N LEU A 32 6.39 24.40 18.26
CA LEU A 32 6.44 24.89 19.64
C LEU A 32 6.74 26.39 19.74
N ASN A 33 7.54 26.97 18.84
CA ASN A 33 7.82 28.41 18.82
C ASN A 33 6.53 29.23 18.59
N ALA A 34 5.57 28.71 17.81
CA ALA A 34 4.24 29.32 17.66
C ALA A 34 3.45 29.39 19.00
N SER A 35 3.76 28.53 19.97
CA SER A 35 3.12 28.50 21.28
C SER A 35 3.59 29.64 22.21
N ALA A 36 4.77 30.22 21.97
CA ALA A 36 5.28 31.38 22.72
C ALA A 36 4.34 32.60 22.72
N LYS A 37 3.41 32.66 21.74
CA LYS A 37 2.42 33.73 21.56
C LYS A 37 1.02 33.35 22.05
N SER A 38 0.87 32.17 22.67
CA SER A 38 -0.41 31.68 23.18
C SER A 38 -0.53 31.88 24.69
N THR A 39 -1.61 32.53 25.13
CA THR A 39 -1.99 32.62 26.56
C THR A 39 -2.47 31.29 27.15
N ILE A 40 -2.90 30.35 26.30
CA ILE A 40 -3.43 29.03 26.70
C ILE A 40 -2.34 27.95 26.58
N PHE A 41 -1.64 27.94 25.44
CA PHE A 41 -0.57 26.98 25.14
C PHE A 41 0.81 27.58 25.43
N GLY A 42 0.98 28.16 26.61
CA GLY A 42 2.27 28.68 27.08
C GLY A 42 3.25 27.56 27.51
N PRO A 43 4.51 27.90 27.85
CA PRO A 43 5.54 26.93 28.23
C PRO A 43 5.21 26.10 29.47
N ARG A 44 4.33 26.60 30.35
CA ARG A 44 3.83 25.88 31.55
C ARG A 44 2.69 24.90 31.23
N CYS A 45 2.20 24.83 29.99
CA CYS A 45 1.19 23.85 29.58
C CYS A 45 1.78 22.44 29.65
N ALA A 46 1.11 21.51 30.33
CA ALA A 46 1.60 20.15 30.55
C ALA A 46 1.97 19.41 29.24
N TRP A 47 1.26 19.67 28.14
CA TRP A 47 1.57 19.05 26.83
C TRP A 47 2.89 19.57 26.24
N ILE A 48 3.14 20.88 26.33
CA ILE A 48 4.37 21.52 25.83
C ILE A 48 5.55 21.17 26.73
N TYR A 49 5.38 21.21 28.05
CA TYR A 49 6.41 20.76 29.01
C TYR A 49 6.77 19.28 28.78
N SER A 50 5.77 18.42 28.51
CA SER A 50 5.95 17.01 28.17
C SER A 50 6.72 16.77 26.85
N LEU A 51 6.70 17.72 25.91
CA LEU A 51 7.52 17.72 24.69
C LEU A 51 8.94 18.25 24.96
N LEU A 52 9.06 19.34 25.72
CA LEU A 52 10.34 19.92 26.14
C LEU A 52 11.20 18.91 26.90
N LYS A 53 10.62 18.09 27.80
CA LYS A 53 11.37 17.01 28.49
C LYS A 53 12.05 16.03 27.51
N VAL A 54 11.42 15.72 26.37
CA VAL A 54 12.01 14.84 25.33
C VAL A 54 13.06 15.57 24.52
N LEU A 55 12.85 16.85 24.19
CA LEU A 55 13.88 17.65 23.51
C LEU A 55 15.12 17.84 24.39
N VAL A 56 14.98 18.03 25.70
CA VAL A 56 16.09 18.08 26.67
C VAL A 56 16.76 16.72 26.82
N GLU A 57 16.01 15.63 26.84
CA GLU A 57 16.58 14.27 26.84
C GLU A 57 17.41 14.02 25.57
N ILE A 58 16.88 14.36 24.39
CA ILE A 58 17.59 14.29 23.10
C ILE A 58 18.83 15.21 23.07
N HIS A 59 18.75 16.42 23.62
CA HIS A 59 19.87 17.38 23.68
C HIS A 59 21.06 16.84 24.51
N ASN A 60 20.79 16.12 25.59
CA ASN A 60 21.83 15.57 26.48
C ASN A 60 22.63 14.41 25.86
N GLU A 61 22.13 13.75 24.80
CA GLU A 61 22.82 12.64 24.15
C GLU A 61 24.14 13.08 23.48
N PRO A 62 25.24 12.30 23.61
CA PRO A 62 26.58 12.75 23.22
C PRO A 62 26.73 12.94 21.70
N ASP A 63 26.14 12.05 20.90
CA ASP A 63 26.34 12.00 19.46
C ASP A 63 25.46 12.98 18.66
N LEU A 64 24.54 13.70 19.30
CA LEU A 64 23.61 14.58 18.58
C LEU A 64 24.34 15.81 17.99
N LYS A 65 24.16 16.01 16.69
CA LYS A 65 24.76 17.12 15.92
C LYS A 65 24.49 18.49 16.55
N LEU A 66 25.54 19.32 16.63
CA LEU A 66 25.52 20.66 17.23
C LEU A 66 24.39 21.57 16.70
N ASN A 67 24.05 21.51 15.41
CA ASN A 67 22.97 22.32 14.84
C ASN A 67 21.58 21.96 15.42
N LEU A 68 21.37 20.70 15.80
CA LEU A 68 20.12 20.24 16.41
C LEU A 68 20.06 20.56 17.90
N LYS A 69 21.20 20.52 18.61
CA LYS A 69 21.32 21.05 19.98
C LYS A 69 21.00 22.55 20.02
N PHE A 70 21.55 23.32 19.08
CA PHE A 70 21.31 24.75 18.97
C PHE A 70 19.85 25.12 18.67
N GLU A 71 19.13 24.39 17.81
CA GLU A 71 17.70 24.65 17.59
C GLU A 71 16.84 24.40 18.86
N ILE A 72 17.24 23.47 19.72
CA ILE A 72 16.57 23.20 21.01
C ILE A 72 16.87 24.33 22.02
N GLU A 73 18.13 24.79 22.09
CA GLU A 73 18.53 25.93 22.93
C GLU A 73 17.82 27.22 22.52
N VAL A 74 17.69 27.48 21.21
CA VAL A 74 16.93 28.63 20.68
C VAL A 74 15.45 28.52 21.03
N LEU A 75 14.83 27.33 20.95
CA LEU A 75 13.45 27.14 21.36
C LEU A 75 13.23 27.48 22.85
N CYS A 76 14.11 26.99 23.74
CA CYS A 76 14.00 27.28 25.16
C CYS A 76 14.18 28.78 25.45
N LYS A 77 15.08 29.46 24.73
CA LYS A 77 15.26 30.91 24.82
C LYS A 77 14.01 31.68 24.36
N ASP A 78 13.44 31.32 23.21
CA ASP A 78 12.23 31.95 22.66
C ASP A 78 10.99 31.72 23.55
N LEU A 79 10.94 30.58 24.27
CA LEU A 79 9.92 30.27 25.27
C LEU A 79 10.22 30.85 26.67
N SER A 80 11.34 31.56 26.86
CA SER A 80 11.81 32.09 28.16
C SER A 80 11.96 31.03 29.26
N ILE A 81 12.55 29.88 28.92
CA ILE A 81 12.86 28.77 29.84
C ILE A 81 14.38 28.56 29.88
N ASP A 82 14.96 28.39 31.08
CA ASP A 82 16.32 27.85 31.19
C ASP A 82 16.29 26.34 30.91
N LEU A 83 17.05 25.90 29.91
CA LEU A 83 17.22 24.49 29.54
C LEU A 83 17.62 23.61 30.74
N ARG A 84 18.40 24.16 31.70
CA ARG A 84 18.87 23.47 32.90
C ARG A 84 17.80 23.33 33.99
N SER A 85 16.71 24.09 33.90
CA SER A 85 15.58 24.04 34.84
C SER A 85 14.53 22.99 34.46
N VAL A 86 14.61 22.43 33.24
CA VAL A 86 13.67 21.41 32.76
C VAL A 86 14.13 20.04 33.22
N GLU A 87 13.27 19.33 33.95
CA GLU A 87 13.55 17.96 34.39
C GLU A 87 13.72 17.04 33.17
N VAL A 88 14.90 16.41 33.05
CA VAL A 88 15.20 15.48 31.94
C VAL A 88 14.24 14.29 31.95
N GLY A 89 13.77 13.86 30.78
CA GLY A 89 12.98 12.65 30.64
C GLY A 89 13.80 11.36 30.85
N ASN A 90 13.09 10.23 30.85
CA ASN A 90 13.66 8.89 30.63
C ASN A 90 12.92 8.16 29.48
N TYR A 91 12.31 8.93 28.57
CA TYR A 91 11.47 8.44 27.47
C TYR A 91 12.28 7.79 26.33
N LEU A 92 13.55 8.17 26.15
CA LEU A 92 14.45 7.57 25.17
C LEU A 92 15.05 6.26 25.68
N LYS A 93 15.12 6.04 26.99
CA LYS A 93 15.69 4.82 27.60
C LYS A 93 14.69 3.65 27.65
N GLU A 94 13.40 3.92 27.49
CA GLU A 94 12.32 2.92 27.53
C GLU A 94 11.87 2.46 26.13
N SER A 95 12.76 1.79 25.39
CA SER A 95 12.51 1.27 24.02
C SER A 95 11.23 0.42 23.89
N SER A 96 10.76 -0.18 24.99
CA SER A 96 9.55 -1.01 25.07
C SER A 96 8.22 -0.24 24.94
N ARG A 97 8.23 1.10 24.96
CA ARG A 97 7.00 1.91 24.96
C ARG A 97 6.55 2.39 23.57
N LEU A 98 7.39 2.24 22.54
CA LEU A 98 7.07 2.59 21.14
C LEU A 98 5.69 2.08 20.66
N PRO A 99 5.25 0.83 20.96
CA PRO A 99 3.95 0.32 20.49
C PRO A 99 2.73 0.93 21.19
N LYS A 100 2.88 1.54 22.38
CA LYS A 100 1.77 2.00 23.23
C LYS A 100 1.31 3.43 22.94
N LEU A 101 1.89 4.10 21.93
CA LEU A 101 1.58 5.48 21.51
C LEU A 101 0.75 5.57 20.21
N LEU A 102 0.29 4.45 19.66
CA LEU A 102 -0.61 4.43 18.50
C LEU A 102 -2.04 4.87 18.91
N PRO A 103 -2.64 5.89 18.26
CA PRO A 103 -4.06 6.18 18.45
C PRO A 103 -4.92 5.01 17.96
N VAL A 104 -5.82 4.54 18.83
CA VAL A 104 -6.89 3.61 18.43
C VAL A 104 -7.76 4.32 17.38
N LYS A 105 -8.01 3.67 16.24
CA LYS A 105 -8.93 4.18 15.23
C LYS A 105 -10.34 4.31 15.83
N PRO A 106 -11.03 5.45 15.69
CA PRO A 106 -12.48 5.48 15.79
C PRO A 106 -13.09 4.75 14.59
N ASP A 107 -14.16 4.00 14.84
CA ASP A 107 -14.97 3.40 13.78
C ASP A 107 -15.71 4.47 12.94
N GLY A 108 -16.16 4.09 11.73
CA GLY A 108 -17.18 4.86 11.03
C GLY A 108 -16.73 5.93 10.02
N LEU A 109 -15.55 5.84 9.42
CA LEU A 109 -15.24 6.54 8.15
C LEU A 109 -14.55 5.62 7.14
N SER A 110 -15.12 5.52 5.94
CA SER A 110 -14.64 4.67 4.85
C SER A 110 -13.35 5.24 4.21
N PRO A 111 -12.38 4.37 3.87
CA PRO A 111 -11.12 4.83 3.29
C PRO A 111 -11.31 5.27 1.83
N VAL A 112 -10.93 6.52 1.55
CA VAL A 112 -10.65 6.98 0.18
C VAL A 112 -9.55 6.07 -0.40
N PRO A 113 -9.68 5.53 -1.62
CA PRO A 113 -8.75 4.53 -2.16
C PRO A 113 -7.32 5.09 -2.26
N SER A 114 -6.39 4.45 -1.57
CA SER A 114 -5.00 4.90 -1.43
C SER A 114 -4.19 4.66 -2.71
N SER A 115 -4.11 5.69 -3.55
CA SER A 115 -3.27 5.70 -4.75
C SER A 115 -1.78 5.67 -4.41
N SER A 116 -1.16 4.50 -4.59
CA SER A 116 0.27 4.30 -4.94
C SER A 116 1.32 5.20 -4.26
N MET A 117 1.38 5.19 -2.92
CA MET A 117 2.58 5.64 -2.20
C MET A 117 3.65 4.52 -2.20
N GLY A 118 4.49 4.51 -3.23
CA GLY A 118 5.73 3.73 -3.25
C GLY A 118 6.85 4.38 -2.43
N PRO A 119 7.88 3.64 -1.99
CA PRO A 119 9.03 4.21 -1.30
C PRO A 119 9.84 5.12 -2.24
N ILE A 120 10.04 6.38 -1.84
CA ILE A 120 10.80 7.38 -2.62
C ILE A 120 12.31 7.09 -2.46
N GLN A 121 12.82 6.09 -3.19
CA GLN A 121 14.26 5.78 -3.17
C GLN A 121 14.81 5.10 -4.44
N GLN A 122 14.06 5.08 -5.55
CA GLN A 122 14.47 4.40 -6.81
C GLN A 122 14.43 5.29 -8.07
N ALA A 123 14.59 6.61 -7.93
CA ALA A 123 14.59 7.56 -9.06
C ALA A 123 15.89 8.36 -9.27
N PHE A 124 16.92 8.15 -8.43
CA PHE A 124 18.10 9.03 -8.34
C PHE A 124 19.43 8.44 -8.85
N HIS A 125 19.41 7.36 -9.64
CA HIS A 125 20.65 6.72 -10.17
C HIS A 125 20.63 6.37 -11.67
N SER A 126 19.55 6.69 -12.41
CA SER A 126 19.45 6.44 -13.85
C SER A 126 20.00 7.62 -14.65
N GLY A 127 21.33 7.87 -14.59
CA GLY A 127 21.90 9.14 -15.05
C GLY A 127 23.31 9.16 -15.64
N MET A 128 24.09 8.06 -15.64
CA MET A 128 25.39 8.01 -16.34
C MET A 128 25.90 6.58 -16.55
N SER A 129 25.88 6.09 -17.78
CA SER A 129 26.82 5.07 -18.27
C SER A 129 26.78 4.97 -19.81
N MET A 130 27.80 5.53 -20.45
CA MET A 130 28.27 5.17 -21.80
C MET A 130 29.80 5.21 -21.75
N PHE A 131 30.44 4.36 -22.56
CA PHE A 131 31.81 3.85 -22.39
C PHE A 131 31.96 2.85 -21.23
N GLY A 132 32.52 1.68 -21.56
CA GLY A 132 32.75 0.57 -20.63
C GLY A 132 34.22 0.17 -20.58
N GLY A 133 34.60 -0.49 -19.47
CA GLY A 133 35.95 -1.01 -19.24
C GLY A 133 35.91 -2.09 -18.16
N VAL A 134 36.55 -3.22 -18.42
CA VAL A 134 36.46 -4.45 -17.62
C VAL A 134 37.22 -4.31 -16.29
N ASN A 135 36.60 -4.67 -15.15
CA ASN A 135 37.21 -5.53 -14.12
C ASN A 135 36.26 -5.89 -12.93
N ARG A 136 36.66 -6.94 -12.20
CA ARG A 136 36.16 -7.46 -10.91
C ARG A 136 37.37 -7.67 -9.98
N PRO A 137 37.21 -7.96 -8.68
CA PRO A 137 36.15 -7.61 -7.72
C PRO A 137 36.75 -6.90 -6.46
N GLY A 138 35.96 -6.67 -5.40
CA GLY A 138 36.48 -6.22 -4.10
C GLY A 138 35.44 -6.33 -2.97
N SER A 139 35.88 -6.66 -1.76
CA SER A 139 35.02 -6.79 -0.57
C SER A 139 35.35 -5.70 0.47
N ALA A 140 34.36 -5.27 1.25
CA ALA A 140 34.48 -4.14 2.18
C ALA A 140 35.22 -4.48 3.50
N SER A 141 36.34 -5.20 3.43
CA SER A 141 37.03 -5.77 4.60
C SER A 141 38.44 -5.20 4.87
N GLU A 142 38.96 -4.30 4.03
CA GLU A 142 40.37 -3.87 4.07
C GLU A 142 40.60 -2.41 4.52
N MET A 143 39.57 -1.71 5.00
CA MET A 143 39.71 -0.32 5.51
C MET A 143 39.79 -0.19 7.05
N LEU A 144 40.00 -1.29 7.78
CA LEU A 144 40.10 -1.31 9.25
C LEU A 144 41.49 -1.77 9.78
N SER A 145 42.49 -1.92 8.91
CA SER A 145 43.83 -2.42 9.27
C SER A 145 44.87 -1.33 9.63
N ASN A 146 44.56 -0.05 9.40
CA ASN A 146 45.51 1.06 9.58
C ASN A 146 45.03 2.11 10.60
N LEU A 147 45.24 1.82 11.89
CA LEU A 147 45.92 2.72 12.83
C LEU A 147 46.17 1.97 14.16
N ASN A 148 47.44 1.89 14.58
CA ASN A 148 47.85 1.13 15.76
C ASN A 148 47.88 2.00 17.03
N ILE A 149 47.77 1.35 18.19
CA ILE A 149 47.73 1.98 19.51
C ILE A 149 49.14 2.35 19.99
N SER A 150 49.27 3.43 20.75
CA SER A 150 50.37 3.69 21.67
C SER A 150 49.86 4.53 22.85
N ALA A 151 50.27 4.20 24.08
CA ALA A 151 49.68 4.73 25.30
C ALA A 151 50.73 5.16 26.33
N THR A 152 50.45 6.24 27.06
CA THR A 152 51.14 6.62 28.31
C THR A 152 50.10 7.20 29.28
N GLY A 153 50.12 6.78 30.56
CA GLY A 153 49.04 7.06 31.52
C GLY A 153 49.24 8.30 32.39
N GLY A 154 48.28 8.58 33.29
CA GLY A 154 48.54 9.49 34.43
C GLY A 154 47.35 10.26 35.03
N ARG A 155 46.59 9.63 35.93
CA ARG A 155 45.95 10.17 37.17
C ARG A 155 45.13 11.49 37.19
N ASP A 156 43.95 11.35 37.80
CA ASP A 156 43.33 12.18 38.87
C ASP A 156 42.76 13.60 38.64
N SER A 157 41.46 13.70 38.97
CA SER A 157 40.77 14.79 39.72
C SER A 157 40.17 16.06 39.04
N ALA A 158 38.83 16.13 39.16
CA ALA A 158 37.98 17.26 39.60
C ALA A 158 37.84 18.61 38.83
N PHE A 159 36.56 18.97 38.59
CA PHE A 159 35.93 20.32 38.61
C PHE A 159 36.71 21.59 38.15
N SER A 160 36.20 22.29 37.13
CA SER A 160 35.38 23.54 37.30
C SER A 160 35.37 24.47 36.06
N ALA A 161 34.30 25.30 35.98
CA ALA A 161 34.12 26.61 35.31
C ALA A 161 34.75 26.94 33.93
N SER A 162 33.88 27.41 33.01
CA SER A 162 34.21 28.36 31.94
C SER A 162 34.02 29.81 32.45
N PRO A 163 34.59 30.87 31.80
CA PRO A 163 33.90 31.45 30.63
C PRO A 163 34.76 32.14 29.54
N ALA A 164 34.41 31.86 28.27
CA ALA A 164 34.21 32.74 27.11
C ALA A 164 35.15 33.93 26.72
N PHE A 165 35.30 34.09 25.38
CA PHE A 165 35.92 35.18 24.60
C PHE A 165 37.46 35.33 24.71
N SER A 166 38.20 35.75 23.67
CA SER A 166 37.80 36.31 22.35
C SER A 166 38.62 35.72 21.18
N SER A 167 38.24 36.03 19.93
CA SER A 167 38.75 35.40 18.71
C SER A 167 39.62 36.34 17.86
N GLN A 168 40.59 35.79 17.10
CA GLN A 168 40.89 36.23 15.73
C GLN A 168 41.87 35.31 14.95
N GLN A 169 41.55 35.10 13.67
CA GLN A 169 42.41 34.71 12.52
C GLN A 169 43.12 33.33 12.52
N ALA A 170 43.47 32.74 11.35
CA ALA A 170 42.67 32.38 10.16
C ALA A 170 43.57 31.67 9.10
N LEU A 171 43.06 30.63 8.43
CA LEU A 171 43.44 30.10 7.08
C LEU A 171 42.59 28.83 6.82
N GLN A 172 41.42 28.93 6.20
CA GLN A 172 41.17 28.74 4.75
C GLN A 172 41.32 27.31 4.20
N LEU A 173 40.17 26.64 4.01
CA LEU A 173 39.84 25.70 2.92
C LEU A 173 38.29 25.73 2.74
N PRO A 174 37.74 25.45 1.54
CA PRO A 174 36.41 25.94 1.16
C PRO A 174 35.23 25.03 1.60
N SER A 175 34.32 25.56 2.42
CA SER A 175 33.08 24.91 2.86
C SER A 175 31.88 25.30 2.00
N ARG A 176 31.41 24.41 1.11
CA ARG A 176 30.18 24.62 0.30
C ARG A 176 28.92 24.20 1.05
N SER A 177 28.63 24.87 2.17
CA SER A 177 27.51 24.56 3.07
C SER A 177 26.81 25.83 3.60
N SER A 178 26.33 26.67 2.69
CA SER A 178 25.58 27.89 3.03
C SER A 178 24.18 27.57 3.59
N VAL A 179 23.97 27.81 4.88
CA VAL A 179 22.63 27.91 5.46
C VAL A 179 21.91 29.10 4.82
N GLN A 180 20.86 28.86 4.03
CA GLN A 180 20.07 29.95 3.45
C GLN A 180 19.19 30.58 4.53
N THR A 181 19.53 31.81 4.93
CA THR A 181 18.56 32.74 5.53
C THR A 181 17.34 32.87 4.59
N PRO A 182 16.10 32.95 5.13
CA PRO A 182 14.90 33.03 4.29
C PRO A 182 14.94 34.30 3.43
N ALA A 183 15.06 34.12 2.11
CA ALA A 183 15.02 35.22 1.16
C ALA A 183 13.65 35.91 1.21
N ILE A 184 13.65 37.25 1.21
CA ILE A 184 12.43 38.07 1.20
C ILE A 184 11.63 37.73 -0.08
N PRO A 185 10.33 37.39 0.02
CA PRO A 185 9.52 37.11 -1.16
C PRO A 185 9.49 38.31 -2.12
N ALA A 186 9.84 38.10 -3.39
CA ALA A 186 10.00 39.19 -4.35
C ALA A 186 8.66 39.70 -4.93
N PHE A 187 7.67 38.82 -5.09
CA PHE A 187 6.43 39.07 -5.86
C PHE A 187 5.19 39.08 -4.96
N ASN A 188 4.19 39.94 -5.23
CA ASN A 188 2.85 39.79 -4.67
C ASN A 188 2.13 38.61 -5.37
N TYR A 189 1.15 37.98 -4.71
CA TYR A 189 0.35 36.92 -5.33
C TYR A 189 -0.41 37.45 -6.55
N ALA A 190 -0.91 38.69 -6.48
CA ALA A 190 -1.63 39.33 -7.58
C ALA A 190 -0.78 39.46 -8.87
N ASP A 191 0.48 39.91 -8.75
CA ASP A 191 1.34 40.36 -9.86
C ASP A 191 1.62 39.30 -10.93
N LEU A 192 1.75 38.02 -10.55
CA LEU A 192 2.05 36.96 -11.50
C LEU A 192 0.83 36.60 -12.34
N ASN A 193 0.76 37.10 -13.57
CA ASN A 193 -0.26 36.70 -14.54
C ASN A 193 0.02 35.29 -15.10
N ILE A 194 -0.77 34.30 -14.69
CA ILE A 194 -0.70 32.91 -15.16
C ILE A 194 -1.47 32.65 -16.46
N PHE A 195 -2.35 33.56 -16.87
CA PHE A 195 -3.27 33.36 -18.00
C PHE A 195 -2.67 33.75 -19.36
N THR A 196 -1.48 34.36 -19.38
CA THR A 196 -0.79 34.75 -20.62
C THR A 196 0.68 34.32 -20.59
N GLN A 197 1.14 33.68 -21.67
CA GLN A 197 2.53 33.19 -21.77
C GLN A 197 3.57 34.33 -21.69
N SER A 198 3.17 35.56 -22.04
CA SER A 198 3.97 36.79 -21.93
C SER A 198 4.29 37.20 -20.49
N GLY A 199 3.45 36.88 -19.50
CA GLY A 199 3.70 37.25 -18.09
C GLY A 199 4.98 36.65 -17.52
N LEU A 200 5.24 35.37 -17.84
CA LEU A 200 6.50 34.71 -17.48
C LEU A 200 7.70 35.28 -18.28
N MET A 201 7.50 35.56 -19.58
CA MET A 201 8.55 36.07 -20.47
C MET A 201 9.12 37.42 -20.02
N HIS A 202 8.28 38.29 -19.45
CA HIS A 202 8.70 39.62 -19.01
C HIS A 202 9.65 39.56 -17.79
N ASN A 203 9.29 38.75 -16.78
CA ASN A 203 10.02 38.68 -15.52
C ASN A 203 11.25 37.74 -15.55
N THR A 204 11.41 36.94 -16.60
CA THR A 204 12.54 36.02 -16.77
C THR A 204 13.86 36.79 -16.93
N THR A 205 14.77 36.65 -15.97
CA THR A 205 16.05 37.39 -15.88
C THR A 205 17.20 36.58 -16.49
N ILE A 206 18.02 37.20 -17.35
CA ILE A 206 19.20 36.55 -17.95
C ILE A 206 20.45 37.30 -17.48
N PRO A 207 21.38 36.66 -16.73
CA PRO A 207 22.60 37.32 -16.28
C PRO A 207 23.48 37.71 -17.48
N GLN A 208 23.81 39.01 -17.60
CA GLN A 208 24.50 39.54 -18.78
C GLN A 208 26.04 39.38 -18.74
N HIS A 209 26.61 39.02 -17.58
CA HIS A 209 28.06 38.88 -17.38
C HIS A 209 28.63 37.54 -17.87
N LEU A 210 27.79 36.61 -18.33
CA LEU A 210 28.21 35.25 -18.70
C LEU A 210 28.92 35.25 -20.05
N ILE A 211 30.14 34.68 -20.09
CA ILE A 211 31.06 34.71 -21.24
C ILE A 211 30.39 34.18 -22.52
N LEU A 212 29.59 33.10 -22.41
CA LEU A 212 28.86 32.52 -23.53
C LEU A 212 27.91 33.53 -24.21
N PHE A 213 27.28 34.42 -23.44
CA PHE A 213 26.38 35.46 -23.94
C PHE A 213 27.08 36.73 -24.42
N GLN A 214 28.39 36.86 -24.15
CA GLN A 214 29.25 37.88 -24.75
C GLN A 214 29.75 37.41 -26.12
N MET A 215 30.12 36.12 -26.24
CA MET A 215 30.52 35.50 -27.50
C MET A 215 29.34 35.25 -28.45
N HIS A 216 28.18 34.86 -27.93
CA HIS A 216 26.98 34.57 -28.72
C HIS A 216 25.73 35.26 -28.16
N PRO A 217 25.57 36.58 -28.37
CA PRO A 217 24.43 37.36 -27.85
C PRO A 217 23.05 36.80 -28.24
N ASN A 218 22.96 36.16 -29.41
CA ASN A 218 21.72 35.59 -29.95
C ASN A 218 21.15 34.44 -29.07
N LEU A 219 21.97 33.69 -28.33
CA LEU A 219 21.49 32.53 -27.56
C LEU A 219 20.52 32.90 -26.42
N LYS A 220 20.44 34.18 -26.04
CA LYS A 220 19.59 34.69 -24.96
C LYS A 220 18.09 34.37 -25.16
N TYR A 221 17.58 34.27 -26.39
CA TYR A 221 16.15 33.93 -26.58
C TYR A 221 15.84 32.45 -26.27
N LEU A 222 16.80 31.54 -26.48
CA LEU A 222 16.62 30.11 -26.23
C LEU A 222 16.37 29.82 -24.76
N CYS A 223 17.04 30.55 -23.87
CA CYS A 223 16.90 30.40 -22.42
C CYS A 223 15.46 30.64 -21.94
N LYS A 224 14.77 31.65 -22.49
CA LYS A 224 13.37 31.91 -22.13
C LYS A 224 12.46 30.75 -22.55
N ASN A 225 12.67 30.20 -23.75
CA ASN A 225 11.89 29.05 -24.23
C ASN A 225 12.18 27.77 -23.42
N ALA A 226 13.44 27.48 -23.10
CA ALA A 226 13.81 26.30 -22.30
C ALA A 226 13.14 26.31 -20.90
N ILE A 227 13.14 27.46 -20.21
CA ILE A 227 12.49 27.62 -18.90
C ILE A 227 10.97 27.40 -19.01
N LEU A 228 10.32 27.94 -20.06
CA LEU A 228 8.90 27.75 -20.32
C LEU A 228 8.55 26.26 -20.58
N HIS A 229 9.39 25.53 -21.30
CA HIS A 229 9.19 24.10 -21.55
C HIS A 229 9.33 23.27 -20.27
N ALA A 230 10.34 23.53 -19.44
CA ALA A 230 10.54 22.84 -18.16
C ALA A 230 9.35 23.04 -17.20
N ILE A 231 8.76 24.25 -17.20
CA ILE A 231 7.53 24.54 -16.46
C ILE A 231 6.35 23.74 -17.03
N LYS A 232 6.13 23.75 -18.36
CA LYS A 232 5.02 23.05 -19.01
C LYS A 232 5.04 21.53 -18.78
N GLU A 233 6.23 20.93 -18.71
CA GLU A 233 6.40 19.50 -18.44
C GLU A 233 6.01 19.12 -17.00
N LEU A 234 6.48 19.89 -16.01
CA LEU A 234 6.33 19.53 -14.59
C LEU A 234 5.02 20.01 -13.95
N ILE A 235 4.41 21.09 -14.46
CA ILE A 235 3.27 21.78 -13.81
C ILE A 235 2.06 20.86 -13.55
N GLY A 236 1.75 19.93 -14.47
CA GLY A 236 0.60 19.03 -14.35
C GLY A 236 0.75 18.06 -13.17
N GLY A 237 1.79 17.22 -13.21
CA GLY A 237 2.02 16.18 -12.19
C GLY A 237 2.32 16.74 -10.78
N ILE A 238 2.82 17.97 -10.69
CA ILE A 238 3.00 18.67 -9.40
C ILE A 238 1.66 19.20 -8.89
N ALA A 239 0.87 19.87 -9.74
CA ALA A 239 -0.44 20.39 -9.35
C ALA A 239 -1.39 19.28 -8.89
N ASP A 240 -1.49 18.18 -9.65
CA ASP A 240 -2.40 17.07 -9.32
C ASP A 240 -2.04 16.40 -7.98
N ARG A 241 -0.73 16.25 -7.69
CA ARG A 241 -0.26 15.73 -6.40
C ARG A 241 -0.53 16.69 -5.25
N ALA A 242 -0.30 17.99 -5.44
CA ALA A 242 -0.54 19.01 -4.41
C ALA A 242 -2.04 19.17 -4.09
N ILE A 243 -2.90 19.13 -5.12
CA ILE A 243 -4.36 19.15 -4.98
C ILE A 243 -4.84 17.89 -4.25
N SER A 244 -4.40 16.70 -4.65
CA SER A 244 -4.82 15.43 -4.06
C SER A 244 -4.51 15.31 -2.56
N VAL A 245 -3.49 16.03 -2.05
CA VAL A 245 -3.16 16.07 -0.61
C VAL A 245 -3.95 17.16 0.13
N ALA A 246 -4.15 18.33 -0.49
CA ALA A 246 -4.84 19.45 0.14
C ALA A 246 -6.38 19.29 0.20
N ILE A 247 -6.98 18.64 -0.81
CA ILE A 247 -8.44 18.63 -1.01
C ILE A 247 -9.20 17.91 0.11
N THR A 248 -8.77 16.71 0.50
CA THR A 248 -9.42 15.92 1.55
C THR A 248 -9.29 16.58 2.92
N ALA A 249 -8.14 17.19 3.23
CA ALA A 249 -7.95 17.92 4.47
C ALA A 249 -8.88 19.15 4.56
N THR A 250 -8.97 19.92 3.48
CA THR A 250 -9.79 21.14 3.41
C THR A 250 -11.28 20.81 3.40
N GLU A 251 -11.71 19.77 2.68
CA GLU A 251 -13.09 19.27 2.71
C GLU A 251 -13.52 18.93 4.14
N HIS A 252 -12.80 18.04 4.83
CA HIS A 252 -13.21 17.59 6.16
C HIS A 252 -13.16 18.71 7.20
N VAL A 253 -12.18 19.62 7.13
CA VAL A 253 -12.08 20.75 8.05
C VAL A 253 -13.23 21.75 7.82
N CYS A 254 -13.49 22.16 6.57
CA CYS A 254 -14.55 23.11 6.27
C CYS A 254 -15.95 22.52 6.51
N ARG A 255 -16.21 21.26 6.12
CA ARG A 255 -17.50 20.59 6.39
C ARG A 255 -17.77 20.44 7.89
N LYS A 256 -16.72 20.27 8.70
CA LYS A 256 -16.82 20.13 10.16
C LYS A 256 -16.97 21.48 10.87
N ASP A 257 -16.25 22.54 10.47
CA ASP A 257 -16.36 23.87 11.10
C ASP A 257 -17.66 24.59 10.72
N PHE A 258 -18.10 24.49 9.46
CA PHE A 258 -19.30 25.18 8.96
C PHE A 258 -20.55 24.29 8.95
N CYS A 259 -20.60 23.22 9.77
CA CYS A 259 -21.67 22.23 9.76
C CYS A 259 -23.06 22.77 10.17
N LEU A 260 -23.10 23.86 10.93
CA LEU A 260 -24.32 24.56 11.35
C LEU A 260 -24.44 25.99 10.76
N ASP A 261 -23.53 26.38 9.86
CA ASP A 261 -23.55 27.70 9.21
C ASP A 261 -24.44 27.66 7.95
N PRO A 262 -25.53 28.47 7.89
CA PRO A 262 -26.38 28.55 6.70
C PRO A 262 -25.72 29.29 5.51
N SER A 263 -24.66 30.06 5.74
CA SER A 263 -24.00 30.87 4.70
C SER A 263 -23.14 30.02 3.76
N GLU A 264 -23.63 29.83 2.53
CA GLU A 264 -22.86 29.28 1.41
C GLU A 264 -21.56 30.07 1.16
N GLN A 265 -21.58 31.39 1.35
CA GLN A 265 -20.43 32.26 1.10
C GLN A 265 -19.31 32.07 2.13
N ASN A 266 -19.64 31.79 3.40
CA ASN A 266 -18.67 31.59 4.46
C ASN A 266 -17.82 30.34 4.21
N ILE A 267 -18.49 29.19 3.99
CA ILE A 267 -17.82 27.91 3.71
C ILE A 267 -17.03 27.97 2.40
N ARG A 268 -17.54 28.64 1.35
CA ARG A 268 -16.79 28.85 0.09
C ARG A 268 -15.52 29.68 0.32
N ARG A 269 -15.62 30.83 1.00
CA ARG A 269 -14.48 31.70 1.34
C ARG A 269 -13.41 30.92 2.11
N ALA A 270 -13.82 30.22 3.17
CA ALA A 270 -12.92 29.42 4.00
C ALA A 270 -12.19 28.33 3.21
N ALA A 271 -12.93 27.54 2.43
CA ALA A 271 -12.37 26.49 1.59
C ALA A 271 -11.37 27.03 0.55
N HIS A 272 -11.65 28.19 -0.07
CA HIS A 272 -10.78 28.76 -1.09
C HIS A 272 -9.44 29.23 -0.51
N GLN A 273 -9.45 29.94 0.62
CA GLN A 273 -8.19 30.43 1.23
C GLN A 273 -7.36 29.28 1.82
N MET A 274 -8.01 28.28 2.44
CA MET A 274 -7.33 27.09 2.95
C MET A 274 -6.73 26.24 1.82
N MET A 275 -7.47 25.98 0.73
CA MET A 275 -6.92 25.25 -0.44
C MET A 275 -5.71 25.96 -1.04
N ARG A 276 -5.77 27.29 -1.22
CA ARG A 276 -4.65 28.07 -1.77
C ARG A 276 -3.40 27.92 -0.92
N ALA A 277 -3.50 28.12 0.39
CA ALA A 277 -2.35 28.03 1.29
C ALA A 277 -1.77 26.60 1.39
N MET A 278 -2.63 25.57 1.51
CA MET A 278 -2.18 24.18 1.58
C MET A 278 -1.54 23.71 0.27
N THR A 279 -2.18 23.99 -0.87
CA THR A 279 -1.64 23.64 -2.20
C THR A 279 -0.34 24.40 -2.47
N ALA A 280 -0.23 25.66 -2.05
CA ALA A 280 0.99 26.45 -2.22
C ALA A 280 2.18 25.87 -1.46
N GLY A 281 1.98 25.51 -0.18
CA GLY A 281 3.03 24.88 0.63
C GLY A 281 3.53 23.57 0.02
N MET A 282 2.60 22.69 -0.37
CA MET A 282 2.94 21.39 -0.94
C MET A 282 3.59 21.50 -2.33
N ALA A 283 3.08 22.37 -3.20
CA ALA A 283 3.65 22.61 -4.54
C ALA A 283 5.04 23.25 -4.47
N ALA A 284 5.26 24.24 -3.59
CA ALA A 284 6.55 24.92 -3.45
C ALA A 284 7.67 23.95 -3.03
N ILE A 285 7.40 23.07 -2.06
CA ILE A 285 8.34 22.03 -1.61
C ILE A 285 8.56 20.99 -2.73
N THR A 286 7.49 20.50 -3.37
CA THR A 286 7.58 19.42 -4.37
C THR A 286 8.25 19.85 -5.68
N CYS A 287 8.18 21.14 -6.06
CA CYS A 287 8.65 21.59 -7.37
C CYS A 287 10.14 21.96 -7.43
N ARG A 288 10.72 22.55 -6.37
CA ARG A 288 11.97 23.35 -6.49
C ARG A 288 13.17 22.56 -7.04
N GLU A 289 13.38 21.33 -6.55
CA GLU A 289 14.51 20.49 -6.95
C GLU A 289 14.31 19.76 -8.30
N PRO A 290 13.15 19.13 -8.60
CA PRO A 290 12.86 18.65 -9.95
C PRO A 290 12.92 19.76 -11.01
N LEU A 291 12.36 20.93 -10.72
CA LEU A 291 12.32 22.07 -11.65
C LEU A 291 13.71 22.62 -11.95
N ALA A 292 14.59 22.74 -10.95
CA ALA A 292 15.98 23.11 -11.17
C ALA A 292 16.71 22.08 -12.06
N THR A 293 16.45 20.78 -11.87
CA THR A 293 17.04 19.69 -12.65
C THR A 293 16.57 19.73 -14.11
N THR A 294 15.26 19.84 -14.36
CA THR A 294 14.69 19.90 -15.71
C THR A 294 15.05 21.21 -16.42
N MET A 295 15.04 22.36 -15.73
CA MET A 295 15.52 23.63 -16.29
C MET A 295 16.97 23.53 -16.73
N LEU A 296 17.86 23.01 -15.87
CA LEU A 296 19.28 22.85 -16.17
C LEU A 296 19.49 21.92 -17.38
N GLY A 297 18.79 20.77 -17.43
CA GLY A 297 18.84 19.84 -18.54
C GLY A 297 18.40 20.47 -19.87
N MET A 298 17.23 21.12 -19.89
CA MET A 298 16.72 21.79 -21.10
C MET A 298 17.57 22.97 -21.54
N LEU A 299 18.15 23.74 -20.60
CA LEU A 299 19.08 24.83 -20.92
C LEU A 299 20.35 24.31 -21.56
N LYS A 300 20.99 23.29 -20.97
CA LYS A 300 22.17 22.63 -21.57
C LYS A 300 21.87 22.08 -22.96
N GLN A 301 20.78 21.33 -23.12
CA GLN A 301 20.37 20.76 -24.41
C GLN A 301 20.12 21.85 -25.46
N SER A 302 19.42 22.93 -25.09
CA SER A 302 19.13 24.04 -26.01
C SER A 302 20.37 24.82 -26.43
N LEU A 303 21.33 25.01 -25.52
CA LEU A 303 22.59 25.71 -25.79
C LEU A 303 23.55 24.85 -26.63
N CYS A 304 23.73 23.57 -26.29
CA CYS A 304 24.53 22.64 -27.09
C CYS A 304 23.98 22.52 -28.52
N ASN A 305 22.68 22.28 -28.69
CA ASN A 305 22.06 22.16 -30.01
C ASN A 305 22.22 23.43 -30.88
N ALA A 306 22.39 24.61 -30.28
CA ALA A 306 22.56 25.88 -30.98
C ALA A 306 24.02 26.24 -31.31
N ILE A 307 25.00 25.56 -30.70
CA ILE A 307 26.44 25.77 -30.94
C ILE A 307 27.05 24.61 -31.74
N GLY A 308 26.50 23.38 -31.63
CA GLY A 308 26.86 22.22 -32.43
C GLY A 308 27.27 21.00 -31.60
N ASN A 309 27.84 19.97 -32.26
CA ASN A 309 28.34 18.76 -31.61
C ASN A 309 29.64 19.03 -30.83
N ILE A 310 29.51 19.61 -29.64
CA ILE A 310 30.62 19.92 -28.74
C ILE A 310 31.13 18.63 -28.07
N LEU A 311 32.45 18.45 -28.07
CA LEU A 311 33.11 17.35 -27.34
C LEU A 311 33.01 17.54 -25.82
N THR A 312 32.65 16.47 -25.11
CA THR A 312 32.53 16.44 -23.65
C THR A 312 33.86 16.76 -22.97
N GLY A 313 33.87 17.77 -22.09
CA GLY A 313 35.07 18.21 -21.36
C GLY A 313 35.81 19.40 -21.98
N SER A 314 35.45 19.82 -23.20
CA SER A 314 35.96 21.06 -23.81
C SER A 314 35.58 22.33 -23.02
N ASP A 315 36.32 23.42 -23.20
CA ASP A 315 36.03 24.67 -22.48
C ASP A 315 34.70 25.31 -22.91
N GLN A 316 34.26 25.09 -24.14
CA GLN A 316 32.91 25.47 -24.58
C GLN A 316 31.82 24.71 -23.80
N ALA A 317 32.01 23.43 -23.51
CA ALA A 317 31.08 22.67 -22.67
C ALA A 317 31.03 23.22 -21.23
N LYS A 318 32.18 23.63 -20.67
CA LYS A 318 32.25 24.27 -19.33
C LYS A 318 31.48 25.61 -19.32
N MET A 319 31.68 26.44 -20.34
CA MET A 319 30.97 27.72 -20.48
C MET A 319 29.44 27.55 -20.61
N ILE A 320 28.98 26.49 -21.30
CA ILE A 320 27.55 26.14 -21.37
C ILE A 320 27.02 25.69 -20.01
N ASP A 321 27.77 24.84 -19.31
CA ASP A 321 27.40 24.34 -17.98
C ASP A 321 27.27 25.47 -16.95
N GLU A 322 28.27 26.35 -16.86
CA GLU A 322 28.24 27.55 -16.01
C GLU A 322 27.06 28.48 -16.38
N THR A 323 26.83 28.71 -17.67
CA THR A 323 25.72 29.54 -18.16
C THR A 323 24.37 28.94 -17.79
N ALA A 324 24.19 27.63 -17.96
CA ALA A 324 22.94 26.94 -17.65
C ALA A 324 22.66 26.89 -16.14
N ILE A 325 23.69 26.77 -15.29
CA ILE A 325 23.58 26.89 -13.83
C ILE A 325 23.13 28.31 -13.46
N ALA A 326 23.87 29.34 -13.88
CA ALA A 326 23.57 30.73 -13.52
C ALA A 326 22.19 31.21 -14.00
N VAL A 327 21.76 30.79 -15.19
CA VAL A 327 20.39 31.06 -15.70
C VAL A 327 19.32 30.29 -14.92
N THR A 328 19.61 29.07 -14.44
CA THR A 328 18.69 28.32 -13.58
C THR A 328 18.54 28.98 -12.22
N GLU A 329 19.65 29.30 -11.54
CA GLU A 329 19.65 29.95 -10.22
C GLU A 329 18.94 31.31 -10.23
N ALA A 330 19.11 32.11 -11.29
CA ALA A 330 18.46 33.41 -11.45
C ALA A 330 16.92 33.33 -11.62
N ASN A 331 16.37 32.19 -12.06
CA ASN A 331 14.96 32.08 -12.43
C ASN A 331 14.16 31.04 -11.63
N ILE A 332 14.81 30.14 -10.89
CA ILE A 332 14.13 29.02 -10.22
C ILE A 332 13.01 29.48 -9.28
N THR A 333 13.20 30.57 -8.54
CA THR A 333 12.19 31.13 -7.62
C THR A 333 10.95 31.65 -8.37
N LEU A 334 11.14 32.30 -9.52
CA LEU A 334 10.03 32.77 -10.37
C LEU A 334 9.26 31.59 -10.98
N ALA A 335 9.99 30.59 -11.48
CA ALA A 335 9.42 29.38 -12.08
C ALA A 335 8.64 28.55 -11.05
N THR A 336 9.18 28.37 -9.84
CA THR A 336 8.48 27.79 -8.68
C THR A 336 7.20 28.56 -8.36
N ASN A 337 7.26 29.89 -8.21
CA ASN A 337 6.08 30.70 -7.89
C ASN A 337 5.00 30.63 -8.99
N PHE A 338 5.38 30.53 -10.26
CA PHE A 338 4.45 30.37 -11.37
C PHE A 338 3.71 29.02 -11.31
N ILE A 339 4.43 27.91 -11.05
CA ILE A 339 3.82 26.58 -10.85
C ILE A 339 2.92 26.59 -9.60
N VAL A 340 3.36 27.20 -8.50
CA VAL A 340 2.58 27.35 -7.26
C VAL A 340 1.26 28.06 -7.52
N LYS A 341 1.25 29.29 -8.06
CA LYS A 341 0.02 30.05 -8.30
C LYS A 341 -0.93 29.31 -9.26
N SER A 342 -0.39 28.71 -10.32
CA SER A 342 -1.17 27.91 -11.27
C SER A 342 -1.82 26.69 -10.61
N SER A 343 -1.09 26.02 -9.70
CA SER A 343 -1.62 24.90 -8.92
C SER A 343 -2.73 25.35 -7.97
N CYS A 344 -2.55 26.49 -7.28
CA CYS A 344 -3.55 27.06 -6.38
C CYS A 344 -4.86 27.42 -7.09
N GLU A 345 -4.79 28.02 -8.29
CA GLU A 345 -5.99 28.38 -9.04
C GLU A 345 -6.71 27.15 -9.64
N LYS A 346 -5.98 26.10 -10.02
CA LYS A 346 -6.57 24.79 -10.36
C LYS A 346 -7.21 24.12 -9.13
N ALA A 347 -6.61 24.27 -7.95
CA ALA A 347 -7.09 23.69 -6.69
C ALA A 347 -8.45 24.26 -6.24
N VAL A 348 -8.68 25.57 -6.44
CA VAL A 348 -9.95 26.24 -6.12
C VAL A 348 -11.11 25.63 -6.94
N ILE A 349 -10.91 25.41 -8.24
CA ILE A 349 -11.93 24.81 -9.11
C ILE A 349 -12.29 23.39 -8.66
N GLU A 350 -11.33 22.62 -8.13
CA GLU A 350 -11.58 21.23 -7.71
C GLU A 350 -12.29 21.14 -6.35
N ILE A 351 -11.99 22.02 -5.38
CA ILE A 351 -12.74 22.05 -4.11
C ILE A 351 -14.17 22.55 -4.30
N GLU A 352 -14.44 23.46 -5.25
CA GLU A 352 -15.81 23.91 -5.54
C GLU A 352 -16.70 22.75 -6.01
N LYS A 353 -16.23 21.94 -6.97
CA LYS A 353 -16.93 20.70 -7.38
C LYS A 353 -17.16 19.77 -6.19
N ARG A 354 -16.13 19.63 -5.34
CA ARG A 354 -16.13 18.64 -4.24
C ARG A 354 -17.03 19.04 -3.07
N LEU A 355 -17.45 20.31 -3.00
CA LEU A 355 -18.40 20.88 -2.04
C LEU A 355 -19.75 21.30 -2.65
N ASP A 356 -20.03 21.05 -3.94
CA ASP A 356 -21.29 21.52 -4.56
C ASP A 356 -22.56 20.96 -3.89
N SER A 357 -22.52 19.73 -3.37
CA SER A 357 -23.61 19.17 -2.57
C SER A 357 -23.85 19.94 -1.25
N GLU A 358 -22.80 20.42 -0.60
CA GLU A 358 -22.86 21.26 0.60
C GLU A 358 -23.37 22.68 0.27
N PHE A 359 -23.01 23.23 -0.89
CA PHE A 359 -23.58 24.48 -1.40
C PHE A 359 -25.05 24.32 -1.80
N ALA A 360 -25.42 23.21 -2.45
CA ALA A 360 -26.79 22.90 -2.86
C ALA A 360 -27.73 22.73 -1.66
N ALA A 361 -27.28 22.03 -0.60
CA ALA A 361 -28.06 21.85 0.62
C ALA A 361 -28.36 23.18 1.34
N ARG A 362 -27.39 24.10 1.39
CA ARG A 362 -27.59 25.46 1.95
C ARG A 362 -28.53 26.31 1.09
N ARG A 363 -28.38 26.29 -0.24
CA ARG A 363 -29.31 26.94 -1.19
C ARG A 363 -30.74 26.42 -1.04
N LEU A 364 -30.93 25.12 -0.85
CA LEU A 364 -32.25 24.51 -0.66
C LEU A 364 -32.88 24.95 0.67
N ALA A 365 -32.16 24.81 1.79
CA ALA A 365 -32.65 25.23 3.12
C ALA A 365 -33.03 26.72 3.14
N MET A 366 -32.20 27.59 2.54
CA MET A 366 -32.49 29.01 2.39
C MET A 366 -33.76 29.27 1.55
N LYS A 367 -33.96 28.55 0.44
CA LYS A 367 -35.15 28.67 -0.42
C LYS A 367 -36.44 28.22 0.28
N GLU A 368 -36.34 27.25 1.18
CA GLU A 368 -37.47 26.70 1.96
C GLU A 368 -37.74 27.46 3.27
N GLY A 369 -36.91 28.45 3.63
CA GLY A 369 -37.00 29.16 4.91
C GLY A 369 -36.64 28.30 6.13
N ARG A 370 -35.96 27.16 5.94
CA ARG A 370 -35.60 26.22 7.00
C ARG A 370 -34.20 26.51 7.54
N THR A 371 -34.01 26.39 8.85
CA THR A 371 -32.67 26.45 9.46
C THR A 371 -31.82 25.30 8.96
N PHE A 372 -30.66 25.59 8.37
CA PHE A 372 -29.71 24.58 7.92
C PHE A 372 -29.19 23.74 9.10
N GLN A 373 -29.24 22.41 8.97
CA GLN A 373 -28.76 21.45 9.96
C GLN A 373 -28.09 20.27 9.25
N SER A 374 -26.77 20.12 9.41
CA SER A 374 -26.00 19.02 8.80
C SER A 374 -26.03 17.75 9.67
N GLY A 375 -27.12 17.00 9.58
CA GLY A 375 -27.29 15.66 10.18
C GLY A 375 -27.66 15.66 11.67
N ALA A 376 -28.78 15.02 12.02
CA ALA A 376 -29.30 15.00 13.39
C ALA A 376 -28.33 14.39 14.42
N GLU A 377 -27.55 13.38 14.01
CA GLU A 377 -26.56 12.71 14.86
C GLU A 377 -25.42 13.65 15.31
N LEU A 378 -25.03 14.62 14.47
CA LEU A 378 -23.93 15.53 14.77
C LEU A 378 -24.31 16.53 15.86
N THR A 379 -25.55 17.02 15.86
CA THR A 379 -26.09 17.91 16.90
C THR A 379 -26.05 17.25 18.28
N ALA A 380 -26.50 15.99 18.38
CA ALA A 380 -26.48 15.21 19.62
C ALA A 380 -25.06 14.86 20.14
N VAL A 381 -24.03 14.99 19.29
CA VAL A 381 -22.63 14.93 19.69
C VAL A 381 -22.13 16.30 20.17
N LEU A 382 -22.49 17.40 19.48
CA LEU A 382 -22.08 18.76 19.85
C LEU A 382 -22.64 19.23 21.20
N GLU A 383 -23.83 18.78 21.61
CA GLU A 383 -24.37 19.03 22.95
C GLU A 383 -23.49 18.46 24.08
N LYS A 384 -22.75 17.39 23.81
CA LYS A 384 -21.84 16.71 24.77
C LYS A 384 -20.42 17.31 24.75
N VAL A 385 -20.16 18.29 23.88
CA VAL A 385 -18.87 18.97 23.76
C VAL A 385 -18.83 20.21 24.67
N PRO A 386 -17.73 20.46 25.42
CA PRO A 386 -17.56 21.66 26.24
C PRO A 386 -17.73 22.97 25.46
N GLU A 387 -18.30 23.97 26.11
CA GLU A 387 -18.77 25.22 25.47
C GLU A 387 -17.68 25.94 24.65
N MET A 388 -16.45 26.06 25.17
CA MET A 388 -15.31 26.70 24.48
C MET A 388 -14.90 26.04 23.14
N ILE A 389 -15.37 24.82 22.86
CA ILE A 389 -15.10 24.09 21.60
C ILE A 389 -16.37 23.58 20.93
N ARG A 390 -17.54 24.08 21.34
CA ARG A 390 -18.84 23.78 20.74
C ARG A 390 -19.05 24.64 19.49
N ILE A 391 -19.66 24.06 18.46
CA ILE A 391 -20.13 24.81 17.28
C ILE A 391 -21.56 25.27 17.57
N HIS A 392 -21.79 26.57 17.55
CA HIS A 392 -23.10 27.16 17.78
C HIS A 392 -23.94 27.18 16.49
N GLN A 393 -25.26 27.11 16.62
CA GLN A 393 -26.17 27.18 15.48
C GLN A 393 -26.31 28.64 15.01
N GLY A 394 -26.06 28.89 13.72
CA GLY A 394 -26.13 30.23 13.14
C GLY A 394 -24.92 30.56 12.25
N VAL A 395 -24.78 31.82 11.86
CA VAL A 395 -23.64 32.29 11.06
C VAL A 395 -22.36 32.22 11.88
N THR A 396 -21.28 31.67 11.31
CA THR A 396 -19.98 31.56 11.98
C THR A 396 -19.47 32.93 12.43
N THR A 397 -18.94 33.03 13.65
CA THR A 397 -18.42 34.29 14.20
C THR A 397 -17.25 34.83 13.38
N GLU A 398 -17.17 36.15 13.26
CA GLU A 398 -16.10 36.83 12.51
C GLU A 398 -14.70 36.49 13.05
N SER A 399 -14.57 36.25 14.36
CA SER A 399 -13.34 35.74 15.00
C SER A 399 -12.84 34.44 14.38
N ASN A 400 -13.75 33.54 14.00
CA ASN A 400 -13.44 32.20 13.52
C ASN A 400 -13.25 32.21 11.99
N ILE A 401 -14.00 33.04 11.27
CA ILE A 401 -13.78 33.29 9.83
C ILE A 401 -12.40 33.93 9.61
N LYS A 402 -11.96 34.83 10.48
CA LYS A 402 -10.64 35.49 10.40
C LYS A 402 -9.46 34.51 10.44
N ILE A 403 -9.61 33.35 11.08
CA ILE A 403 -8.59 32.27 11.07
C ILE A 403 -8.36 31.78 9.63
N TYR A 404 -9.42 31.69 8.83
CA TYR A 404 -9.34 31.30 7.42
C TYR A 404 -8.83 32.43 6.52
N ASP A 405 -9.12 33.69 6.85
CA ASP A 405 -8.58 34.84 6.11
C ASP A 405 -7.06 34.97 6.29
N ASP A 406 -6.51 34.62 7.45
CA ASP A 406 -5.06 34.66 7.69
C ASP A 406 -4.26 33.63 6.85
N PHE A 407 -4.91 32.59 6.27
CA PHE A 407 -4.30 31.77 5.22
C PHE A 407 -4.05 32.56 3.93
N SER A 408 -4.95 33.49 3.58
CA SER A 408 -4.78 34.35 2.38
C SER A 408 -3.63 35.35 2.56
N ALA A 409 -3.38 35.79 3.80
CA ALA A 409 -2.32 36.73 4.12
C ALA A 409 -0.90 36.13 4.02
N LYS A 410 -0.75 34.80 3.88
CA LYS A 410 0.55 34.10 3.96
C LYS A 410 0.67 32.93 2.96
N ILE A 411 0.41 33.19 1.67
CA ILE A 411 0.61 32.19 0.61
C ILE A 411 2.11 31.94 0.42
N CYS A 412 2.53 30.67 0.47
CA CYS A 412 3.93 30.26 0.35
C CYS A 412 4.57 30.75 -0.97
N GLY A 413 5.73 31.40 -0.87
CA GLY A 413 6.47 31.96 -2.01
C GLY A 413 6.19 33.45 -2.31
N PHE A 414 5.16 34.05 -1.71
CA PHE A 414 4.68 35.39 -2.03
C PHE A 414 4.81 36.39 -0.87
N LYS A 415 4.75 37.68 -1.19
CA LYS A 415 4.65 38.76 -0.20
C LYS A 415 3.32 38.66 0.58
N PRO A 416 3.31 38.90 1.90
CA PRO A 416 2.08 38.99 2.67
C PRO A 416 1.18 40.14 2.20
N LEU A 417 -0.12 39.90 2.03
CA LEU A 417 -1.07 40.95 1.62
C LEU A 417 -1.38 41.93 2.76
N VAL A 418 -1.33 43.21 2.44
CA VAL A 418 -1.71 44.32 3.33
C VAL A 418 -3.24 44.26 3.58
N PRO A 419 -3.76 44.60 4.78
CA PRO A 419 -5.20 44.46 5.09
C PRO A 419 -6.18 45.05 4.06
N GLU A 420 -5.86 46.20 3.46
CA GLU A 420 -6.71 46.84 2.44
C GLU A 420 -6.72 46.09 1.08
N GLU A 421 -5.65 45.39 0.71
CA GLU A 421 -5.60 44.61 -0.53
C GLU A 421 -6.54 43.38 -0.49
N ARG A 422 -6.79 42.84 0.72
CA ARG A 422 -7.56 41.59 0.93
C ARG A 422 -8.99 41.66 0.38
N PHE A 423 -9.59 42.84 0.33
CA PHE A 423 -10.96 43.03 -0.15
C PHE A 423 -11.04 43.01 -1.69
N ILE A 424 -10.02 43.54 -2.37
CA ILE A 424 -10.02 43.84 -3.81
C ILE A 424 -9.92 42.54 -4.65
N GLU A 425 -9.15 41.55 -4.19
CA GLU A 425 -8.98 40.28 -4.92
C GLU A 425 -10.27 39.44 -4.96
N PHE A 426 -11.19 39.63 -4.00
CA PHE A 426 -12.51 38.97 -4.02
C PHE A 426 -13.47 39.64 -5.01
N THR A 427 -13.56 40.98 -5.00
CA THR A 427 -14.47 41.74 -5.88
C THR A 427 -14.17 41.50 -7.36
N ARG A 428 -12.89 41.32 -7.74
CA ARG A 428 -12.46 41.14 -9.13
C ARG A 428 -12.98 39.90 -9.87
N ARG A 429 -13.48 38.86 -9.17
CA ARG A 429 -14.03 37.65 -9.83
C ARG A 429 -15.55 37.48 -9.79
N GLY A 430 -16.27 38.27 -8.98
CA GLY A 430 -17.74 38.20 -8.91
C GLY A 430 -18.46 38.52 -10.22
N GLN A 431 -17.76 39.00 -11.25
CA GLN A 431 -18.30 39.38 -12.57
C GLN A 431 -17.91 38.43 -13.72
N MET A 432 -17.13 37.36 -13.49
CA MET A 432 -16.62 36.50 -14.59
C MET A 432 -17.24 35.09 -14.68
N THR A 433 -18.22 34.75 -13.83
CA THR A 433 -18.80 33.39 -13.79
C THR A 433 -20.34 33.35 -13.70
N THR A 434 -21.04 34.10 -14.55
CA THR A 434 -22.45 33.81 -14.92
C THR A 434 -22.89 34.61 -16.17
N PRO A 435 -23.54 33.99 -17.17
CA PRO A 435 -24.39 34.72 -18.12
C PRO A 435 -25.76 35.01 -17.47
N ALA A 436 -26.08 36.28 -17.26
CA ALA A 436 -27.30 36.67 -16.56
C ALA A 436 -28.49 36.88 -17.51
N ALA A 437 -29.58 36.15 -17.30
CA ALA A 437 -30.91 36.58 -17.72
C ALA A 437 -31.44 37.56 -16.66
N GLY A 438 -31.91 38.74 -17.09
CA GLY A 438 -32.03 39.90 -16.21
C GLY A 438 -33.44 40.26 -15.73
N SER A 439 -33.49 40.97 -14.61
CA SER A 439 -34.54 41.90 -14.24
C SER A 439 -33.94 43.04 -13.40
N GLY A 440 -34.58 44.21 -13.38
CA GLY A 440 -34.20 45.37 -12.57
C GLY A 440 -35.46 46.04 -12.00
N PRO A 441 -35.42 47.32 -11.56
CA PRO A 441 -34.29 48.26 -11.55
C PRO A 441 -34.03 48.90 -10.15
N SER A 442 -33.04 49.82 -10.04
CA SER A 442 -33.17 51.17 -9.42
C SER A 442 -31.85 51.76 -8.88
N ARG A 443 -31.59 53.04 -9.21
CA ARG A 443 -30.68 54.04 -8.58
C ARG A 443 -29.14 53.89 -8.71
N THR A 444 -28.58 54.70 -9.62
CA THR A 444 -27.25 55.35 -9.55
C THR A 444 -27.32 56.68 -8.79
N PRO A 445 -26.17 57.27 -8.37
CA PRO A 445 -25.54 58.39 -9.14
C PRO A 445 -24.02 58.16 -9.38
N THR A 446 -23.47 58.20 -10.61
CA THR A 446 -23.02 59.34 -11.47
C THR A 446 -21.67 60.02 -11.11
N ASN A 447 -20.66 59.78 -11.96
CA ASN A 447 -19.81 60.77 -12.69
C ASN A 447 -18.71 59.97 -13.46
N ALA A 448 -18.66 59.93 -14.80
CA ALA A 448 -18.16 60.94 -15.76
C ALA A 448 -16.63 61.16 -15.64
N PHE A 449 -15.79 61.11 -16.68
CA PHE A 449 -15.89 61.32 -18.16
C PHE A 449 -15.02 60.27 -18.93
N SER A 450 -15.03 60.07 -20.27
CA SER A 450 -15.79 60.58 -21.43
C SER A 450 -15.72 59.60 -22.64
N THR A 451 -16.60 59.81 -23.64
CA THR A 451 -16.87 59.02 -24.88
C THR A 451 -16.13 59.61 -26.12
N PRO A 452 -16.48 59.34 -27.43
CA PRO A 452 -17.42 58.43 -28.14
C PRO A 452 -16.70 57.50 -29.17
N PHE A 453 -17.26 56.75 -30.15
CA PHE A 453 -18.57 56.55 -30.86
C PHE A 453 -18.80 55.00 -31.02
N VAL A 454 -19.97 54.35 -31.25
CA VAL A 454 -21.33 54.64 -31.80
C VAL A 454 -21.40 54.66 -33.35
N PRO A 455 -22.44 54.14 -34.08
CA PRO A 455 -23.65 53.36 -33.73
C PRO A 455 -23.49 51.85 -34.16
N ALA A 456 -24.35 51.03 -34.82
CA ALA A 456 -25.71 51.16 -35.41
C ALA A 456 -26.47 49.81 -35.67
N THR A 457 -27.79 49.80 -35.36
CA THR A 457 -29.01 49.30 -36.08
C THR A 457 -29.00 48.23 -37.21
N SER A 458 -30.03 47.36 -37.43
CA SER A 458 -31.27 46.96 -36.68
C SER A 458 -32.19 45.94 -37.46
N ILE A 459 -33.06 45.15 -36.75
CA ILE A 459 -34.41 44.61 -37.18
C ILE A 459 -34.50 43.45 -38.24
N SER A 460 -35.49 42.51 -38.30
CA SER A 460 -36.35 41.79 -37.29
C SER A 460 -37.13 40.54 -37.87
N THR A 461 -37.70 39.70 -36.98
CA THR A 461 -38.93 38.83 -37.05
C THR A 461 -39.31 37.89 -38.25
N LEU A 462 -39.37 36.55 -37.99
CA LEU A 462 -40.44 35.50 -38.22
C LEU A 462 -41.31 35.43 -39.53
N PRO A 463 -41.98 34.28 -39.89
CA PRO A 463 -41.71 32.83 -39.71
C PRO A 463 -42.03 31.93 -40.96
N ASP A 464 -41.93 30.59 -40.81
CA ASP A 464 -42.53 29.46 -41.59
C ASP A 464 -42.21 29.19 -43.09
N GLY A 465 -42.21 27.90 -43.49
CA GLY A 465 -42.12 27.42 -44.88
C GLY A 465 -41.51 26.02 -45.10
N ARG A 466 -41.89 25.30 -46.17
CA ARG A 466 -41.35 23.96 -46.58
C ARG A 466 -40.85 23.98 -48.07
N PRO A 467 -40.25 22.89 -48.63
CA PRO A 467 -39.18 22.98 -49.66
C PRO A 467 -39.70 22.94 -51.12
N PRO A 468 -38.87 23.14 -52.18
CA PRO A 468 -37.99 22.07 -52.71
C PRO A 468 -36.64 22.49 -53.40
N THR A 469 -35.78 21.47 -53.63
CA THR A 469 -34.77 21.32 -54.73
C THR A 469 -33.69 22.39 -55.03
N ALA A 470 -32.46 22.06 -54.57
CA ALA A 470 -31.18 21.99 -55.32
C ALA A 470 -30.75 23.06 -56.38
N ILE A 471 -29.56 23.64 -56.16
CA ILE A 471 -28.44 23.71 -57.15
C ILE A 471 -27.08 23.89 -56.43
N THR A 472 -25.98 23.64 -57.14
CA THR A 472 -24.65 23.18 -56.67
C THR A 472 -23.63 24.27 -56.24
N LEU A 473 -22.51 23.81 -55.62
CA LEU A 473 -21.16 24.46 -55.44
C LEU A 473 -20.95 25.40 -54.23
N PRO A 474 -19.70 25.57 -53.72
CA PRO A 474 -18.55 24.64 -53.71
C PRO A 474 -17.88 24.46 -52.31
N ASN A 475 -17.07 23.41 -52.14
CA ASN A 475 -16.19 23.24 -50.96
C ASN A 475 -14.98 24.18 -50.99
N MET A 476 -14.73 24.92 -49.89
CA MET A 476 -13.43 25.52 -49.57
C MET A 476 -13.17 25.51 -48.05
N LEU A 477 -12.43 24.51 -47.58
CA LEU A 477 -11.70 24.55 -46.30
C LEU A 477 -10.22 24.23 -46.59
N PRO A 478 -9.26 24.95 -45.98
CA PRO A 478 -7.87 24.92 -46.43
C PRO A 478 -7.16 23.61 -46.05
N SER A 479 -6.40 23.07 -47.00
CA SER A 479 -5.59 21.86 -46.85
C SER A 479 -4.18 22.17 -46.33
N HIS A 480 -3.68 21.34 -45.41
CA HIS A 480 -2.29 21.27 -44.99
C HIS A 480 -1.98 19.84 -44.45
N PRO A 481 -0.72 19.38 -44.44
CA PRO A 481 -0.30 18.53 -45.56
C PRO A 481 0.00 17.07 -45.17
N SER A 482 -0.18 16.18 -46.14
CA SER A 482 0.09 14.75 -46.02
C SER A 482 1.59 14.42 -46.02
N GLN A 483 2.28 14.53 -44.89
CA GLN A 483 3.64 13.97 -44.74
C GLN A 483 3.97 13.61 -43.28
N LEU A 484 3.82 12.33 -42.94
CA LEU A 484 4.49 11.69 -41.80
C LEU A 484 4.57 10.17 -42.01
N GLN A 485 5.37 9.76 -43.00
CA GLN A 485 5.77 8.37 -43.15
C GLN A 485 6.78 8.01 -42.04
N HIS A 486 6.44 7.04 -41.19
CA HIS A 486 7.44 6.23 -40.50
C HIS A 486 7.05 4.75 -40.59
N PRO A 487 8.01 3.82 -40.68
CA PRO A 487 7.76 2.57 -41.39
C PRO A 487 7.09 1.50 -40.52
N THR A 488 6.22 0.71 -41.15
CA THR A 488 5.94 -0.66 -40.71
C THR A 488 7.27 -1.41 -40.58
N ALA A 489 7.58 -1.93 -39.39
CA ALA A 489 8.80 -2.70 -39.18
C ALA A 489 8.77 -3.97 -40.05
N MET A 490 9.72 -4.08 -40.99
CA MET A 490 9.87 -5.23 -41.88
C MET A 490 10.02 -6.53 -41.08
N ILE A 491 9.33 -7.58 -41.53
CA ILE A 491 9.62 -8.95 -41.11
C ILE A 491 10.82 -9.42 -41.95
N GLY A 492 12.02 -9.11 -41.47
CA GLY A 492 13.29 -9.64 -41.98
C GLY A 492 13.86 -10.68 -41.01
N GLY A 493 14.15 -11.87 -41.50
CA GLY A 493 14.71 -12.96 -40.70
C GLY A 493 16.21 -13.14 -40.94
N ASP A 494 17.03 -12.81 -39.94
CA ASP A 494 18.48 -13.06 -40.00
C ASP A 494 18.82 -14.51 -39.64
N ARG A 495 19.50 -15.20 -40.56
CA ARG A 495 20.12 -16.51 -40.34
C ARG A 495 21.42 -16.33 -39.57
N MET A 496 21.55 -16.97 -38.41
CA MET A 496 22.88 -17.31 -37.89
C MET A 496 23.55 -18.32 -38.82
N GLN A 497 24.80 -18.05 -39.20
CA GLN A 497 25.64 -18.99 -39.93
C GLN A 497 26.06 -20.14 -39.00
N MET A 498 26.04 -21.36 -39.52
CA MET A 498 26.63 -22.53 -38.87
C MET A 498 27.52 -23.27 -39.88
N ASN A 499 28.53 -23.95 -39.36
CA ASN A 499 29.72 -24.33 -40.11
C ASN A 499 29.47 -25.46 -41.13
N SER A 500 30.14 -25.40 -42.28
CA SER A 500 30.12 -26.48 -43.27
C SER A 500 31.20 -27.53 -42.99
N ASN A 501 30.84 -28.81 -42.78
CA ASN A 501 31.66 -29.99 -43.12
C ASN A 501 30.97 -31.33 -42.76
N SER A 502 30.48 -32.06 -43.77
CA SER A 502 30.44 -33.54 -43.83
C SER A 502 29.93 -33.99 -45.22
N LEU A 503 30.34 -35.17 -45.70
CA LEU A 503 30.06 -35.64 -47.06
C LEU A 503 29.05 -36.81 -47.11
N PHE A 504 28.49 -37.01 -48.31
CA PHE A 504 27.72 -38.17 -48.82
C PHE A 504 26.26 -38.37 -48.32
N PRO A 505 25.33 -38.77 -49.21
CA PRO A 505 23.93 -39.08 -48.87
C PRO A 505 23.60 -40.59 -48.86
N ASP A 506 22.62 -40.98 -48.04
CA ASP A 506 21.88 -42.25 -48.16
C ASP A 506 20.45 -41.96 -48.64
N GLU A 507 19.93 -42.70 -49.61
CA GLU A 507 18.70 -42.33 -50.35
C GLU A 507 17.39 -42.39 -49.54
N ASN A 508 17.36 -43.09 -48.39
CA ASN A 508 16.12 -43.35 -47.65
C ASN A 508 15.56 -42.14 -46.85
N THR A 509 16.22 -40.98 -46.81
CA THR A 509 15.79 -39.82 -45.99
C THR A 509 14.75 -38.90 -46.69
N PHE A 510 14.51 -39.07 -47.99
CA PHE A 510 13.77 -38.09 -48.81
C PHE A 510 12.26 -37.95 -48.48
N ASN A 511 11.62 -39.00 -47.96
CA ASN A 511 10.16 -38.98 -47.69
C ASN A 511 9.81 -38.31 -46.34
N SER A 512 10.59 -38.54 -45.29
CA SER A 512 10.33 -37.95 -43.96
C SER A 512 10.59 -36.43 -43.95
N THR A 513 11.61 -35.97 -44.68
CA THR A 513 11.92 -34.55 -44.83
C THR A 513 10.85 -33.80 -45.62
N ASN A 514 10.35 -34.37 -46.73
CA ASN A 514 9.25 -33.77 -47.49
C ASN A 514 7.95 -33.62 -46.68
N LEU A 515 7.60 -34.62 -45.85
CA LEU A 515 6.41 -34.52 -45.00
C LEU A 515 6.56 -33.46 -43.91
N GLY A 516 7.76 -33.33 -43.32
CA GLY A 516 8.10 -32.25 -42.39
C GLY A 516 8.04 -30.87 -43.04
N LEU A 517 8.62 -30.70 -44.24
CA LEU A 517 8.62 -29.44 -44.99
C LEU A 517 7.21 -29.02 -45.42
N ARG A 518 6.36 -29.94 -45.88
CA ARG A 518 4.94 -29.66 -46.15
C ARG A 518 4.21 -29.19 -44.90
N LYS A 519 4.37 -29.91 -43.78
CA LYS A 519 3.74 -29.54 -42.51
C LYS A 519 4.22 -28.18 -41.98
N MET A 520 5.50 -27.86 -42.11
CA MET A 520 6.03 -26.53 -41.76
C MET A 520 5.46 -25.42 -42.63
N ASN A 521 5.24 -25.66 -43.93
CA ASN A 521 4.56 -24.70 -44.80
C ASN A 521 3.07 -24.54 -44.45
N GLU A 522 2.36 -25.63 -44.14
CA GLU A 522 0.96 -25.61 -43.71
C GLU A 522 0.77 -24.85 -42.38
N ASP A 523 1.62 -25.12 -41.38
CA ASP A 523 1.60 -24.41 -40.09
C ASP A 523 1.97 -22.91 -40.26
N GLN A 524 2.87 -22.56 -41.20
CA GLN A 524 3.18 -21.15 -41.54
C GLN A 524 2.03 -20.44 -42.27
N ILE A 525 1.37 -21.11 -43.23
CA ILE A 525 0.18 -20.58 -43.91
C ILE A 525 -0.95 -20.35 -42.90
N LEU A 526 -1.14 -21.29 -41.97
CA LEU A 526 -2.08 -21.14 -40.87
C LEU A 526 -1.69 -19.95 -39.97
N GLN A 527 -0.42 -19.81 -39.59
CA GLN A 527 0.05 -18.68 -38.80
C GLN A 527 -0.25 -17.34 -39.48
N SER A 528 -0.01 -17.22 -40.79
CA SER A 528 -0.32 -16.01 -41.57
C SER A 528 -1.83 -15.70 -41.60
N LYS A 529 -2.69 -16.72 -41.75
CA LYS A 529 -4.15 -16.56 -41.67
C LYS A 529 -4.58 -16.08 -40.28
N VAL A 530 -4.08 -16.71 -39.22
CA VAL A 530 -4.41 -16.35 -37.82
C VAL A 530 -3.93 -14.93 -37.49
N GLU A 531 -2.73 -14.55 -37.92
CA GLU A 531 -2.22 -13.19 -37.73
C GLU A 531 -3.10 -12.15 -38.44
N THR A 532 -3.57 -12.45 -39.66
CA THR A 532 -4.48 -11.57 -40.42
C THR A 532 -5.80 -11.37 -39.67
N ILE A 533 -6.44 -12.46 -39.22
CA ILE A 533 -7.68 -12.41 -38.44
C ILE A 533 -7.49 -11.64 -37.12
N LEU A 534 -6.38 -11.87 -36.42
CA LEU A 534 -6.10 -11.19 -35.15
C LEU A 534 -5.86 -9.68 -35.34
N ARG A 535 -5.16 -9.27 -36.41
CA ARG A 535 -4.96 -7.86 -36.77
C ARG A 535 -6.27 -7.16 -37.11
N GLU A 536 -7.14 -7.82 -37.86
CA GLU A 536 -8.47 -7.29 -38.18
C GLU A 536 -9.33 -7.17 -36.91
N TRP A 537 -9.36 -8.20 -36.07
CA TRP A 537 -10.06 -8.13 -34.79
C TRP A 537 -9.55 -6.98 -33.90
N ILE A 538 -8.23 -6.80 -33.77
CA ILE A 538 -7.66 -5.68 -33.00
C ILE A 538 -8.10 -4.33 -33.56
N THR A 539 -8.33 -4.22 -34.86
CA THR A 539 -8.83 -3.00 -35.51
C THR A 539 -10.32 -2.80 -35.22
N ILE A 540 -11.15 -3.84 -35.36
CA ILE A 540 -12.59 -3.81 -35.11
C ILE A 540 -12.92 -3.56 -33.62
N CYS A 541 -12.22 -4.24 -32.70
CA CYS A 541 -12.51 -4.30 -31.26
C CYS A 541 -12.53 -2.93 -30.56
N TYR A 542 -11.78 -1.95 -31.08
CA TYR A 542 -11.72 -0.59 -30.53
C TYR A 542 -12.59 0.43 -31.28
N THR A 543 -13.38 0.00 -32.27
CA THR A 543 -14.36 0.88 -32.93
C THR A 543 -15.54 1.21 -32.01
N PRO A 544 -16.11 2.43 -32.08
CA PRO A 544 -17.32 2.78 -31.32
C PRO A 544 -18.56 1.94 -31.67
N MET A 545 -18.57 1.25 -32.81
CA MET A 545 -19.66 0.35 -33.21
C MET A 545 -19.51 -1.02 -32.53
N ALA A 546 -18.33 -1.64 -32.56
CA ALA A 546 -18.08 -2.90 -31.87
C ALA A 546 -18.21 -2.82 -30.34
N GLN A 547 -17.96 -1.64 -29.76
CA GLN A 547 -18.20 -1.39 -28.33
C GLN A 547 -19.68 -1.23 -27.97
N ARG A 548 -20.55 -0.92 -28.93
CA ARG A 548 -22.01 -0.83 -28.75
C ARG A 548 -22.71 -2.15 -29.03
N ASP A 549 -22.30 -2.84 -30.10
CA ASP A 549 -22.77 -4.18 -30.43
C ASP A 549 -21.58 -5.16 -30.58
N PRO A 550 -21.13 -5.77 -29.46
CA PRO A 550 -20.05 -6.74 -29.49
C PRO A 550 -20.48 -8.09 -30.09
N GLN A 551 -21.78 -8.36 -30.23
CA GLN A 551 -22.29 -9.59 -30.83
C GLN A 551 -22.23 -9.52 -32.36
N HIS A 552 -22.61 -8.38 -32.95
CA HIS A 552 -22.45 -8.12 -34.37
C HIS A 552 -20.96 -8.08 -34.76
N ALA A 553 -20.11 -7.40 -33.98
CA ALA A 553 -18.67 -7.41 -34.21
C ALA A 553 -18.05 -8.81 -34.14
N LEU A 554 -18.52 -9.66 -33.21
CA LEU A 554 -18.13 -11.07 -33.17
C LEU A 554 -18.60 -11.82 -34.42
N ALA A 555 -19.83 -11.62 -34.88
CA ALA A 555 -20.35 -12.29 -36.07
C ALA A 555 -19.51 -11.96 -37.33
N CYS A 556 -19.11 -10.69 -37.51
CA CYS A 556 -18.22 -10.27 -38.60
C CYS A 556 -16.87 -11.00 -38.60
N ILE A 557 -16.20 -11.11 -37.44
CA ILE A 557 -14.91 -11.79 -37.36
C ILE A 557 -15.05 -13.32 -37.45
N VAL A 558 -16.13 -13.90 -36.91
CA VAL A 558 -16.43 -15.34 -37.01
C VAL A 558 -16.68 -15.77 -38.44
N GLN A 559 -17.32 -14.94 -39.27
CA GLN A 559 -17.41 -15.19 -40.72
C GLN A 559 -16.02 -15.30 -41.35
N MET A 560 -15.13 -14.32 -41.10
CA MET A 560 -13.76 -14.35 -41.59
C MET A 560 -12.97 -15.57 -41.09
N MET A 561 -13.25 -16.07 -39.88
CA MET A 561 -12.67 -17.30 -39.35
C MET A 561 -13.17 -18.57 -40.07
N HIS A 562 -14.46 -18.60 -40.46
CA HIS A 562 -15.01 -19.67 -41.30
C HIS A 562 -14.41 -19.63 -42.71
N ASP A 563 -14.37 -18.47 -43.35
CA ASP A 563 -13.81 -18.28 -44.70
C ASP A 563 -12.33 -18.71 -44.78
N ASN A 564 -11.56 -18.46 -43.72
CA ASN A 564 -10.17 -18.91 -43.62
C ASN A 564 -10.00 -20.38 -43.20
N GLY A 565 -11.07 -21.05 -42.76
CA GLY A 565 -11.08 -22.45 -42.34
C GLY A 565 -10.52 -22.71 -40.93
N VAL A 566 -10.32 -21.69 -40.08
CA VAL A 566 -9.70 -21.87 -38.75
C VAL A 566 -10.65 -22.47 -37.70
N LEU A 567 -11.96 -22.48 -37.98
CA LEU A 567 -12.99 -23.13 -37.14
C LEU A 567 -13.42 -24.51 -37.67
N ALA A 568 -12.77 -25.03 -38.72
CA ALA A 568 -13.23 -26.23 -39.42
C ALA A 568 -13.14 -27.54 -38.60
N THR A 569 -12.21 -27.60 -37.62
CA THR A 569 -12.08 -28.75 -36.71
C THR A 569 -11.66 -28.30 -35.31
N ASP A 570 -11.89 -29.15 -34.32
CA ASP A 570 -11.48 -28.91 -32.93
C ASP A 570 -9.94 -28.76 -32.78
N GLU A 571 -9.15 -29.41 -33.64
CA GLU A 571 -7.70 -29.19 -33.73
C GLU A 571 -7.38 -27.79 -34.26
N MET A 572 -8.07 -27.33 -35.31
CA MET A 572 -7.85 -26.00 -35.90
C MET A 572 -8.24 -24.88 -34.93
N ILE A 573 -9.33 -25.04 -34.17
CA ILE A 573 -9.71 -24.13 -33.09
C ILE A 573 -8.60 -24.09 -32.01
N THR A 574 -8.04 -25.24 -31.65
CA THR A 574 -6.93 -25.34 -30.68
C THR A 574 -5.67 -24.64 -31.19
N LYS A 575 -5.32 -24.79 -32.48
CA LYS A 575 -4.21 -24.09 -33.13
C LYS A 575 -4.47 -22.58 -33.20
N PHE A 576 -5.68 -22.15 -33.55
CA PHE A 576 -6.08 -20.74 -33.62
C PHE A 576 -5.81 -20.00 -32.29
N PHE A 577 -6.39 -20.48 -31.19
CA PHE A 577 -6.19 -19.83 -29.88
C PHE A 577 -4.73 -19.86 -29.42
N LYS A 578 -4.00 -20.95 -29.69
CA LYS A 578 -2.57 -21.06 -29.39
C LYS A 578 -1.73 -20.05 -30.16
N ILE A 579 -1.92 -19.95 -31.48
CA ILE A 579 -1.16 -19.03 -32.34
C ILE A 579 -1.51 -17.57 -31.97
N CYS A 580 -2.79 -17.25 -31.73
CA CYS A 580 -3.19 -15.93 -31.24
C CYS A 580 -2.48 -15.56 -29.92
N ALA A 581 -2.42 -16.49 -28.96
CA ALA A 581 -1.73 -16.27 -27.69
C ALA A 581 -0.21 -16.11 -27.90
N ASP A 582 0.45 -17.02 -28.64
CA ASP A 582 1.89 -16.96 -28.96
C ASP A 582 2.26 -15.61 -29.65
N ILE A 583 1.43 -15.10 -30.57
CA ILE A 583 1.59 -13.77 -31.19
C ILE A 583 1.48 -12.65 -30.14
N CYS A 584 0.47 -12.68 -29.28
CA CYS A 584 0.28 -11.65 -28.24
C CYS A 584 1.44 -11.61 -27.23
N PHE A 585 1.98 -12.78 -26.88
CA PHE A 585 3.16 -12.89 -26.00
C PHE A 585 4.42 -12.37 -26.67
N ASP A 586 4.67 -12.75 -27.92
CA ASP A 586 5.87 -12.31 -28.65
C ASP A 586 5.85 -10.81 -28.99
N VAL A 587 4.69 -10.23 -29.33
CA VAL A 587 4.49 -8.77 -29.41
C VAL A 587 4.81 -8.12 -28.06
N SER A 588 4.33 -8.68 -26.95
CA SER A 588 4.60 -8.16 -25.61
C SER A 588 6.08 -8.21 -25.25
N TYR A 589 6.78 -9.32 -25.54
CA TYR A 589 8.21 -9.46 -25.32
C TYR A 589 9.04 -8.50 -26.19
N ARG A 590 8.68 -8.33 -27.48
CA ARG A 590 9.34 -7.36 -28.38
C ARG A 590 9.16 -5.92 -27.90
N LEU A 591 7.97 -5.54 -27.43
CA LEU A 591 7.71 -4.22 -26.85
C LEU A 591 8.51 -3.99 -25.56
N LEU A 592 8.51 -4.96 -24.64
CA LEU A 592 9.22 -4.87 -23.35
C LEU A 592 10.75 -4.84 -23.50
N LYS A 593 11.31 -5.60 -24.46
CA LYS A 593 12.75 -5.58 -24.76
C LYS A 593 13.21 -4.22 -25.32
N ASN A 594 12.30 -3.45 -25.90
CA ASN A 594 12.56 -2.13 -26.48
C ASN A 594 12.28 -0.96 -25.52
N ASP A 595 12.07 -1.21 -24.21
CA ASP A 595 11.85 -0.18 -23.17
C ASP A 595 13.15 0.57 -22.77
N CYS A 596 13.95 0.96 -23.76
CA CYS A 596 15.28 1.57 -23.59
C CYS A 596 15.23 3.03 -23.09
N ILE A 597 14.04 3.62 -22.97
CA ILE A 597 13.80 5.07 -22.81
C ILE A 597 13.04 5.37 -21.50
N GLY A 598 12.87 4.39 -20.61
CA GLY A 598 12.22 4.56 -19.31
C GLY A 598 10.72 4.84 -19.35
N GLN A 599 10.06 4.72 -20.52
CA GLN A 599 8.63 4.96 -20.71
C GLN A 599 7.79 3.71 -20.38
N SER A 600 8.14 3.00 -19.31
CA SER A 600 7.66 1.65 -19.03
C SER A 600 6.15 1.53 -18.80
N THR A 601 5.48 2.64 -18.49
CA THR A 601 4.00 2.75 -18.44
C THR A 601 3.38 2.71 -19.84
N VAL A 602 3.93 3.46 -20.80
CA VAL A 602 3.47 3.53 -22.19
C VAL A 602 3.75 2.21 -22.91
N VAL A 603 4.90 1.59 -22.65
CA VAL A 603 5.23 0.26 -23.19
C VAL A 603 4.22 -0.79 -22.71
N ARG A 604 3.89 -0.81 -21.41
CA ARG A 604 2.85 -1.70 -20.86
C ARG A 604 1.46 -1.44 -21.44
N GLN A 605 1.07 -0.18 -21.63
CA GLN A 605 -0.20 0.18 -22.29
C GLN A 605 -0.27 -0.36 -23.72
N ARG A 606 0.83 -0.32 -24.48
CA ARG A 606 0.91 -0.92 -25.83
C ARG A 606 0.76 -2.45 -25.80
N CYS A 607 1.35 -3.14 -24.81
CA CYS A 607 1.11 -4.57 -24.63
C CYS A 607 -0.37 -4.86 -24.29
N TYR A 608 -0.96 -4.08 -23.38
CA TYR A 608 -2.38 -4.23 -22.99
C TYR A 608 -3.31 -4.07 -24.19
N TYR A 609 -3.06 -3.13 -25.11
CA TYR A 609 -3.88 -2.95 -26.32
C TYR A 609 -4.05 -4.25 -27.15
N THR A 610 -2.99 -5.06 -27.27
CA THR A 610 -3.07 -6.35 -27.98
C THR A 610 -3.66 -7.46 -27.09
N LEU A 611 -3.24 -7.53 -25.82
CA LEU A 611 -3.66 -8.58 -24.87
C LEU A 611 -5.15 -8.49 -24.51
N ASP A 612 -5.66 -7.27 -24.28
CA ASP A 612 -7.04 -7.00 -23.91
C ASP A 612 -7.98 -7.33 -25.08
N ALA A 613 -7.59 -6.99 -26.32
CA ALA A 613 -8.35 -7.33 -27.52
C ALA A 613 -8.46 -8.86 -27.74
N PHE A 614 -7.35 -9.60 -27.63
CA PHE A 614 -7.38 -11.07 -27.68
C PHE A 614 -8.23 -11.68 -26.56
N THR A 615 -8.15 -11.12 -25.35
CA THR A 615 -8.96 -11.56 -24.22
C THR A 615 -10.45 -11.32 -24.50
N LYS A 616 -10.82 -10.14 -25.03
CA LYS A 616 -12.20 -9.82 -25.37
C LYS A 616 -12.76 -10.73 -26.46
N LEU A 617 -11.98 -11.08 -27.48
CA LEU A 617 -12.35 -12.09 -28.49
C LEU A 617 -12.68 -13.43 -27.82
N THR A 618 -11.80 -13.90 -26.94
CA THR A 618 -11.99 -15.16 -26.21
C THR A 618 -13.26 -15.13 -25.35
N CYS A 619 -13.48 -14.06 -24.58
CA CYS A 619 -14.67 -13.91 -23.74
C CYS A 619 -15.96 -13.90 -24.56
N LEU A 620 -15.98 -13.20 -25.69
CA LEU A 620 -17.11 -13.17 -26.61
C LEU A 620 -17.34 -14.53 -27.28
N MET A 621 -16.30 -15.22 -27.73
CA MET A 621 -16.42 -16.58 -28.27
C MET A 621 -16.93 -17.59 -27.22
N VAL A 622 -16.55 -17.47 -25.94
CA VAL A 622 -17.10 -18.31 -24.85
C VAL A 622 -18.56 -17.95 -24.57
N LYS A 623 -18.92 -16.67 -24.47
CA LYS A 623 -20.29 -16.22 -24.21
C LYS A 623 -21.24 -16.64 -25.33
N TYR A 624 -20.83 -16.48 -26.59
CA TYR A 624 -21.67 -16.70 -27.77
C TYR A 624 -21.38 -18.02 -28.51
N SER A 625 -20.61 -18.95 -27.94
CA SER A 625 -20.51 -20.32 -28.48
C SER A 625 -21.89 -20.98 -28.54
N ASP A 626 -22.02 -22.00 -29.38
CA ASP A 626 -23.26 -22.56 -29.94
C ASP A 626 -24.49 -22.67 -29.00
N GLY A 627 -25.67 -22.52 -29.61
CA GLY A 627 -26.92 -22.09 -28.99
C GLY A 627 -27.35 -22.88 -27.75
N GLN A 628 -27.61 -22.16 -26.65
CA GLN A 628 -28.11 -22.67 -25.35
C GLN A 628 -27.30 -23.77 -24.64
N HIS A 629 -26.33 -24.43 -25.30
CA HIS A 629 -25.60 -25.54 -24.72
C HIS A 629 -24.48 -25.08 -23.77
N HIS A 630 -24.83 -24.94 -22.49
CA HIS A 630 -23.94 -24.62 -21.37
C HIS A 630 -22.64 -25.44 -21.34
N SER A 631 -22.69 -26.72 -21.68
CA SER A 631 -21.52 -27.62 -21.75
C SER A 631 -20.49 -27.15 -22.78
N THR A 632 -20.92 -26.69 -23.96
CA THR A 632 -20.04 -26.20 -25.03
C THR A 632 -19.27 -24.95 -24.57
N LYS A 633 -19.95 -24.02 -23.88
CA LYS A 633 -19.33 -22.80 -23.32
C LYS A 633 -18.23 -23.13 -22.30
N VAL A 634 -18.53 -24.04 -21.37
CA VAL A 634 -17.59 -24.50 -20.33
C VAL A 634 -16.41 -25.28 -20.94
N ASN A 635 -16.65 -26.12 -21.95
CA ASN A 635 -15.60 -26.88 -22.63
C ASN A 635 -14.65 -25.96 -23.41
N LEU A 636 -15.17 -24.93 -24.10
CA LEU A 636 -14.35 -23.93 -24.78
C LEU A 636 -13.50 -23.12 -23.79
N LEU A 637 -14.09 -22.69 -22.66
CA LEU A 637 -13.35 -22.01 -21.59
C LEU A 637 -12.22 -22.88 -21.04
N LYS A 638 -12.53 -24.13 -20.65
CA LYS A 638 -11.52 -25.07 -20.12
C LYS A 638 -10.42 -25.35 -21.15
N LYS A 639 -10.75 -25.42 -22.45
CA LYS A 639 -9.75 -25.52 -23.53
C LYS A 639 -8.82 -24.30 -23.58
N VAL A 640 -9.35 -23.08 -23.63
CA VAL A 640 -8.48 -21.88 -23.76
C VAL A 640 -7.65 -21.65 -22.50
N LEU A 641 -8.20 -21.89 -21.31
CA LEU A 641 -7.42 -21.83 -20.06
C LEU A 641 -6.31 -22.89 -20.01
N ASN A 642 -6.54 -24.10 -20.54
CA ASN A 642 -5.48 -25.12 -20.68
C ASN A 642 -4.39 -24.71 -21.68
N ILE A 643 -4.75 -24.04 -22.79
CA ILE A 643 -3.77 -23.47 -23.74
C ILE A 643 -2.92 -22.41 -23.04
N LEU A 644 -3.53 -21.47 -22.33
CA LEU A 644 -2.83 -20.42 -21.58
C LEU A 644 -1.94 -20.99 -20.48
N SER A 645 -2.43 -21.97 -19.71
CA SER A 645 -1.66 -22.66 -18.67
C SER A 645 -0.43 -23.36 -19.25
N SER A 646 -0.60 -24.09 -20.35
CA SER A 646 0.50 -24.76 -21.06
C SER A 646 1.51 -23.77 -21.64
N ALA A 647 1.06 -22.61 -22.11
CA ALA A 647 1.93 -21.54 -22.59
C ALA A 647 2.77 -20.93 -21.45
N VAL A 648 2.19 -20.69 -20.27
CA VAL A 648 2.93 -20.22 -19.07
C VAL A 648 4.04 -21.21 -18.70
N HIS A 649 3.71 -22.50 -18.59
CA HIS A 649 4.70 -23.55 -18.24
C HIS A 649 5.83 -23.59 -19.27
N LYS A 650 5.51 -23.73 -20.57
CA LYS A 650 6.47 -23.75 -21.68
C LYS A 650 7.38 -22.51 -21.67
N ASP A 651 6.80 -21.31 -21.57
CA ASP A 651 7.55 -20.06 -21.65
C ASP A 651 8.45 -19.86 -20.41
N HIS A 652 8.01 -20.32 -19.22
CA HIS A 652 8.84 -20.32 -18.01
C HIS A 652 10.01 -21.29 -18.09
N GLU A 653 9.79 -22.54 -18.55
CA GLU A 653 10.85 -23.53 -18.72
C GLU A 653 11.88 -23.12 -19.79
N GLN A 654 11.42 -22.49 -20.87
CA GLN A 654 12.27 -22.06 -21.99
C GLN A 654 13.07 -20.79 -21.68
N ARG A 655 12.44 -19.75 -21.10
CA ARG A 655 13.11 -18.45 -20.83
C ARG A 655 13.79 -18.36 -19.47
N LYS A 656 13.34 -19.13 -18.47
CA LYS A 656 13.88 -19.19 -17.11
C LYS A 656 13.96 -17.82 -16.42
N PHE A 657 15.10 -17.13 -16.53
CA PHE A 657 15.32 -15.80 -15.96
C PHE A 657 14.71 -14.67 -16.79
N ASP A 658 14.57 -14.85 -18.10
CA ASP A 658 13.95 -13.87 -19.02
C ASP A 658 12.41 -14.01 -19.08
N PHE A 659 11.82 -14.89 -18.26
CA PHE A 659 10.38 -15.09 -18.19
C PHE A 659 9.66 -13.87 -17.59
N ASN A 660 8.65 -13.37 -18.29
CA ASN A 660 7.81 -12.26 -17.85
C ASN A 660 6.34 -12.70 -17.69
N GLY A 661 5.86 -12.77 -16.45
CA GLY A 661 4.49 -13.16 -16.14
C GLY A 661 3.41 -12.13 -16.53
N MET A 662 3.76 -10.90 -16.88
CA MET A 662 2.81 -9.80 -17.10
C MET A 662 1.76 -10.08 -18.20
N PRO A 663 2.10 -10.61 -19.39
CA PRO A 663 1.12 -10.85 -20.44
C PRO A 663 0.07 -11.89 -20.03
N PHE A 664 0.52 -13.00 -19.43
CA PHE A 664 -0.34 -14.07 -18.91
C PHE A 664 -1.23 -13.56 -17.78
N HIS A 665 -0.67 -12.76 -16.86
CA HIS A 665 -1.41 -12.10 -15.79
C HIS A 665 -2.56 -11.25 -16.32
N ARG A 666 -2.28 -10.38 -17.31
CA ARG A 666 -3.26 -9.47 -17.92
C ARG A 666 -4.44 -10.23 -18.53
N ILE A 667 -4.15 -11.27 -19.32
CA ILE A 667 -5.19 -12.11 -19.95
C ILE A 667 -6.03 -12.80 -18.86
N LEU A 668 -5.41 -13.49 -17.91
CA LEU A 668 -6.14 -14.26 -16.89
C LEU A 668 -7.05 -13.37 -16.03
N ILE A 669 -6.57 -12.19 -15.58
CA ILE A 669 -7.38 -11.33 -14.71
C ILE A 669 -8.51 -10.60 -15.46
N ILE A 670 -8.31 -10.22 -16.73
CA ILE A 670 -9.41 -9.66 -17.55
C ILE A 670 -10.42 -10.75 -17.89
N MET A 671 -9.97 -11.94 -18.31
CA MET A 671 -10.87 -13.04 -18.67
C MET A 671 -11.73 -13.47 -17.48
N PHE A 672 -11.16 -13.47 -16.27
CA PHE A 672 -11.92 -13.68 -15.04
C PHE A 672 -12.95 -12.58 -14.80
N ASN A 673 -12.55 -11.29 -14.88
CA ASN A 673 -13.46 -10.16 -14.63
C ASN A 673 -14.61 -10.08 -15.65
N GLU A 674 -14.36 -10.41 -16.92
CA GLU A 674 -15.35 -10.43 -18.00
C GLU A 674 -16.31 -11.63 -17.86
N LEU A 675 -15.79 -12.85 -17.65
CA LEU A 675 -16.63 -14.06 -17.57
C LEU A 675 -17.31 -14.27 -16.21
N THR A 676 -16.96 -13.47 -15.20
CA THR A 676 -17.68 -13.42 -13.91
C THR A 676 -18.46 -12.11 -13.76
N ALA A 677 -18.61 -11.28 -14.78
CA ALA A 677 -19.60 -10.20 -14.76
C ALA A 677 -21.02 -10.78 -14.61
N PRO A 678 -21.98 -10.07 -13.96
CA PRO A 678 -23.35 -10.57 -13.84
C PRO A 678 -23.99 -10.56 -15.23
N ASP A 679 -24.41 -11.73 -15.72
CA ASP A 679 -24.80 -11.91 -17.11
C ASP A 679 -25.77 -13.09 -17.23
N PRO A 680 -27.04 -12.88 -17.64
CA PRO A 680 -28.04 -13.94 -17.71
C PRO A 680 -27.65 -15.14 -18.59
N VAL A 681 -26.65 -15.02 -19.47
CA VAL A 681 -26.12 -16.10 -20.31
C VAL A 681 -25.05 -16.93 -19.58
N LEU A 682 -24.39 -16.36 -18.57
CA LEU A 682 -23.27 -16.97 -17.83
C LEU A 682 -23.61 -17.35 -16.39
N ASP A 683 -24.58 -16.67 -15.75
CA ASP A 683 -25.03 -16.98 -14.38
C ASP A 683 -25.36 -18.47 -14.17
N PRO A 684 -26.04 -19.20 -15.09
CA PRO A 684 -26.30 -20.64 -14.95
C PRO A 684 -25.06 -21.55 -14.95
N ILE A 685 -23.90 -21.04 -15.40
CA ILE A 685 -22.62 -21.75 -15.46
C ILE A 685 -21.54 -21.12 -14.56
N GLN A 686 -21.89 -20.13 -13.73
CA GLN A 686 -20.96 -19.36 -12.90
C GLN A 686 -20.02 -20.26 -12.07
N TRP A 687 -20.54 -21.32 -11.42
CA TRP A 687 -19.72 -22.31 -10.69
C TRP A 687 -18.65 -22.95 -11.59
N HIS A 688 -19.02 -23.39 -12.79
CA HIS A 688 -18.10 -24.07 -13.72
C HIS A 688 -17.03 -23.12 -14.30
N ILE A 689 -17.35 -21.82 -14.41
CA ILE A 689 -16.39 -20.77 -14.75
C ILE A 689 -15.39 -20.60 -13.59
N LEU A 690 -15.87 -20.41 -12.36
CA LEU A 690 -15.03 -20.27 -11.16
C LEU A 690 -14.14 -21.50 -10.94
N GLU A 691 -14.70 -22.71 -11.09
CA GLU A 691 -13.99 -23.99 -11.04
C GLU A 691 -12.85 -24.06 -12.07
N ALA A 692 -13.11 -23.69 -13.33
CA ALA A 692 -12.11 -23.71 -14.38
C ALA A 692 -10.94 -22.75 -14.09
N PHE A 693 -11.22 -21.56 -13.57
CA PHE A 693 -10.18 -20.63 -13.11
C PHE A 693 -9.42 -21.16 -11.89
N GLY A 694 -10.11 -21.75 -10.91
CA GLY A 694 -9.49 -22.36 -9.72
C GLY A 694 -8.55 -23.52 -10.08
N GLN A 695 -8.99 -24.42 -10.96
CA GLN A 695 -8.17 -25.51 -11.51
C GLN A 695 -6.94 -24.95 -12.25
N THR A 696 -7.12 -23.90 -13.07
CA THR A 696 -6.03 -23.24 -13.80
C THR A 696 -4.99 -22.62 -12.86
N LEU A 697 -5.42 -21.90 -11.82
CA LEU A 697 -4.54 -21.31 -10.83
C LEU A 697 -3.84 -22.38 -9.96
N PHE A 698 -4.48 -23.51 -9.68
CA PHE A 698 -3.85 -24.66 -9.02
C PHE A 698 -2.76 -25.31 -9.90
N LEU A 699 -2.96 -25.40 -11.22
CA LEU A 699 -1.94 -25.85 -12.17
C LEU A 699 -0.76 -24.87 -12.29
N LEU A 700 -1.01 -23.56 -12.13
CA LEU A 700 -0.02 -22.48 -12.19
C LEU A 700 0.56 -22.07 -10.82
N GLN A 701 0.37 -22.89 -9.78
CA GLN A 701 0.79 -22.58 -8.42
C GLN A 701 2.30 -22.24 -8.29
N PRO A 702 2.72 -21.38 -7.33
CA PRO A 702 4.11 -20.96 -7.18
C PRO A 702 5.15 -22.08 -7.01
N ARG A 703 4.74 -23.27 -6.53
CA ARG A 703 5.61 -24.46 -6.45
C ARG A 703 5.96 -25.08 -7.82
N ARG A 704 5.18 -24.79 -8.86
CA ARG A 704 5.38 -25.28 -10.23
C ARG A 704 5.90 -24.20 -11.16
N VAL A 705 5.43 -22.96 -10.99
CA VAL A 705 5.89 -21.80 -11.78
C VAL A 705 6.42 -20.68 -10.86
N PRO A 706 7.62 -20.84 -10.25
CA PRO A 706 8.17 -19.83 -9.34
C PRO A 706 8.29 -18.42 -9.95
N GLY A 707 8.58 -18.31 -11.25
CA GLY A 707 8.63 -17.02 -11.96
C GLY A 707 7.29 -16.27 -12.03
N PHE A 708 6.17 -16.98 -11.84
CA PHE A 708 4.83 -16.40 -11.85
C PHE A 708 4.32 -16.02 -10.45
N ALA A 709 5.04 -16.36 -9.37
CA ALA A 709 4.55 -16.30 -7.99
C ALA A 709 3.97 -14.92 -7.55
N PHE A 710 4.58 -13.81 -7.98
CA PHE A 710 4.06 -12.47 -7.69
C PHE A 710 2.71 -12.19 -8.38
N HIS A 711 2.61 -12.50 -9.68
CA HIS A 711 1.39 -12.33 -10.48
C HIS A 711 0.28 -13.28 -10.02
N TRP A 712 0.65 -14.51 -9.64
CA TRP A 712 -0.27 -15.49 -9.07
C TRP A 712 -0.90 -14.99 -7.75
N LEU A 713 -0.08 -14.39 -6.88
CA LEU A 713 -0.56 -13.78 -5.63
C LEU A 713 -1.41 -12.52 -5.87
N ASP A 714 -1.10 -11.74 -6.90
CA ASP A 714 -1.90 -10.57 -7.29
C ASP A 714 -3.30 -11.00 -7.77
N ILE A 715 -3.42 -12.08 -8.56
CA ILE A 715 -4.73 -12.64 -8.96
C ILE A 715 -5.54 -13.10 -7.75
N ILE A 716 -4.99 -13.97 -6.88
CA ILE A 716 -5.77 -14.50 -5.74
C ILE A 716 -6.04 -13.46 -4.65
N GLY A 717 -5.23 -12.40 -4.59
CA GLY A 717 -5.43 -11.23 -3.73
C GLY A 717 -6.30 -10.13 -4.35
N HIS A 718 -6.70 -10.27 -5.62
CA HIS A 718 -7.47 -9.23 -6.32
C HIS A 718 -8.88 -9.12 -5.75
N ARG A 719 -9.33 -7.89 -5.46
CA ARG A 719 -10.64 -7.63 -4.82
C ARG A 719 -11.82 -8.31 -5.54
N ASN A 720 -11.81 -8.35 -6.88
CA ASN A 720 -12.89 -8.99 -7.64
C ASN A 720 -12.81 -10.52 -7.55
N PHE A 721 -11.61 -11.11 -7.44
CA PHE A 721 -11.44 -12.54 -7.26
C PHE A 721 -11.97 -12.97 -5.89
N ILE A 722 -11.55 -12.27 -4.83
CA ILE A 722 -12.05 -12.51 -3.46
C ILE A 722 -13.57 -12.31 -3.40
N GLY A 723 -14.11 -11.20 -3.92
CA GLY A 723 -15.54 -10.92 -3.92
C GLY A 723 -16.38 -11.98 -4.66
N ARG A 724 -15.96 -12.39 -5.86
CA ARG A 724 -16.68 -13.40 -6.65
C ARG A 724 -16.65 -14.81 -6.04
N LEU A 725 -15.62 -15.13 -5.26
CA LEU A 725 -15.54 -16.43 -4.58
C LEU A 725 -16.21 -16.40 -3.19
N LEU A 726 -16.16 -15.29 -2.44
CA LEU A 726 -16.53 -15.27 -1.01
C LEU A 726 -17.73 -14.37 -0.66
N ALA A 727 -18.11 -13.39 -1.49
CA ALA A 727 -19.26 -12.51 -1.24
C ALA A 727 -20.44 -12.84 -2.16
N ASP A 728 -20.20 -12.95 -3.46
CA ASP A 728 -21.25 -13.12 -4.47
C ASP A 728 -21.64 -14.60 -4.70
N SER A 729 -21.24 -15.49 -3.79
CA SER A 729 -21.26 -16.95 -4.02
C SER A 729 -22.46 -17.66 -3.38
N PHE A 730 -23.24 -18.35 -4.21
CA PHE A 730 -24.37 -19.18 -3.80
C PHE A 730 -23.98 -20.45 -3.01
N ASP A 731 -22.72 -20.91 -3.09
CA ASP A 731 -22.20 -22.06 -2.34
C ASP A 731 -20.82 -21.72 -1.77
N LEU A 732 -20.83 -20.96 -0.67
CA LEU A 732 -19.63 -20.54 0.07
C LEU A 732 -18.80 -21.73 0.58
N GLY A 733 -19.40 -22.92 0.73
CA GLY A 733 -18.68 -24.13 1.12
C GLY A 733 -17.72 -24.59 0.02
N ARG A 734 -18.20 -24.74 -1.22
CA ARG A 734 -17.35 -25.15 -2.35
C ARG A 734 -16.36 -24.06 -2.75
N THR A 735 -16.81 -22.81 -2.86
CA THR A 735 -15.92 -21.70 -3.27
C THR A 735 -14.92 -21.34 -2.17
N GLY A 736 -15.32 -21.39 -0.90
CA GLY A 736 -14.43 -21.28 0.26
C GLY A 736 -13.38 -22.38 0.32
N ALA A 737 -13.75 -23.64 0.08
CA ALA A 737 -12.80 -24.75 -0.05
C ALA A 737 -11.81 -24.53 -1.19
N MET A 738 -12.30 -24.14 -2.38
CA MET A 738 -11.45 -23.86 -3.55
C MET A 738 -10.48 -22.70 -3.30
N TYR A 739 -10.95 -21.61 -2.71
CA TYR A 739 -10.10 -20.47 -2.36
C TYR A 739 -9.05 -20.83 -1.30
N THR A 740 -9.46 -21.55 -0.26
CA THR A 740 -8.57 -22.07 0.78
C THR A 740 -7.48 -22.97 0.19
N GLN A 741 -7.82 -23.84 -0.77
CA GLN A 741 -6.84 -24.70 -1.43
C GLN A 741 -5.80 -23.90 -2.23
N LEU A 742 -6.18 -22.78 -2.86
CA LEU A 742 -5.22 -21.87 -3.49
C LEU A 742 -4.30 -21.23 -2.43
N ILE A 743 -4.88 -20.64 -1.37
CA ILE A 743 -4.10 -20.08 -0.24
C ILE A 743 -3.15 -21.15 0.35
N LEU A 744 -3.59 -22.40 0.46
CA LEU A 744 -2.79 -23.52 0.96
C LEU A 744 -1.61 -23.85 0.04
N CYS A 745 -1.77 -23.81 -1.29
CA CYS A 745 -0.67 -23.95 -2.25
C CYS A 745 0.38 -22.83 -2.09
N HIS A 746 -0.07 -21.60 -1.83
CA HIS A 746 0.81 -20.45 -1.58
C HIS A 746 1.57 -20.57 -0.26
N LEU A 747 0.88 -20.93 0.83
CA LEU A 747 1.52 -21.17 2.12
C LEU A 747 2.53 -22.32 2.04
N LYS A 748 2.19 -23.43 1.35
CA LYS A 748 3.09 -24.57 1.11
C LYS A 748 4.28 -24.24 0.19
N PHE A 749 4.23 -23.17 -0.62
CA PHE A 749 5.39 -22.61 -1.31
C PHE A 749 6.24 -21.78 -0.35
N LEU A 750 5.61 -20.85 0.36
CA LEU A 750 6.29 -19.87 1.21
C LEU A 750 6.99 -20.53 2.42
N ALA A 751 6.40 -21.62 2.95
CA ALA A 751 6.95 -22.43 4.05
C ALA A 751 8.34 -23.02 3.77
N LEU A 752 8.71 -23.21 2.48
CA LEU A 752 10.04 -23.68 2.08
C LEU A 752 11.14 -22.65 2.44
N PHE A 753 10.79 -21.36 2.48
CA PHE A 753 11.71 -20.26 2.79
C PHE A 753 11.57 -19.79 4.24
N LEU A 754 10.35 -19.78 4.79
CA LEU A 754 10.06 -19.25 6.13
C LEU A 754 10.64 -20.06 7.30
N ARG A 755 11.13 -21.27 7.05
CA ARG A 755 11.92 -22.05 8.02
C ARG A 755 13.32 -21.46 8.26
N ASN A 756 13.82 -20.64 7.33
CA ASN A 756 15.15 -20.05 7.40
C ASN A 756 15.10 -18.66 8.05
N VAL A 757 16.06 -18.37 8.94
CA VAL A 757 16.13 -17.09 9.67
C VAL A 757 16.37 -15.89 8.72
N GLN A 758 17.09 -16.10 7.63
CA GLN A 758 17.33 -15.07 6.61
C GLN A 758 16.39 -15.26 5.41
N LEU A 759 15.52 -14.28 5.16
CA LEU A 759 14.60 -14.28 4.02
C LEU A 759 15.15 -13.46 2.84
N PRO A 760 15.26 -14.03 1.63
CA PRO A 760 15.62 -13.28 0.44
C PRO A 760 14.66 -12.10 0.19
N LYS A 761 15.18 -10.97 -0.30
CA LYS A 761 14.40 -9.74 -0.54
C LYS A 761 13.10 -9.96 -1.35
N PRO A 762 13.06 -10.79 -2.42
CA PRO A 762 11.80 -11.14 -3.11
C PRO A 762 10.80 -11.87 -2.21
N ILE A 763 11.25 -12.84 -1.40
CA ILE A 763 10.41 -13.58 -0.46
C ILE A 763 9.84 -12.65 0.62
N SER A 764 10.61 -11.65 1.09
CA SER A 764 10.10 -10.62 2.01
C SER A 764 8.95 -9.80 1.42
N PHE A 765 8.99 -9.49 0.12
CA PHE A 765 7.87 -8.84 -0.56
C PHE A 765 6.66 -9.77 -0.71
N ILE A 766 6.87 -11.04 -1.09
CA ILE A 766 5.78 -12.04 -1.17
C ILE A 766 5.12 -12.23 0.20
N TYR A 767 5.90 -12.37 1.28
CA TYR A 767 5.40 -12.47 2.65
C TYR A 767 4.54 -11.27 3.07
N LYS A 768 4.96 -10.03 2.74
CA LYS A 768 4.17 -8.82 2.96
C LYS A 768 2.90 -8.78 2.10
N GLY A 769 2.90 -9.40 0.92
CA GLY A 769 1.71 -9.67 0.13
C GLY A 769 0.75 -10.65 0.82
N THR A 770 1.26 -11.80 1.29
CA THR A 770 0.49 -12.80 2.04
C THR A 770 -0.18 -12.19 3.28
N LEU A 771 0.55 -11.38 4.05
CA LEU A 771 -0.02 -10.66 5.21
C LEU A 771 -1.19 -9.76 4.82
N ARG A 772 -1.10 -9.03 3.69
CA ARG A 772 -2.18 -8.16 3.20
C ARG A 772 -3.42 -8.97 2.78
N VAL A 773 -3.23 -10.07 2.05
CA VAL A 773 -4.34 -10.95 1.62
C VAL A 773 -5.01 -11.58 2.84
N LEU A 774 -4.25 -12.11 3.80
CA LEU A 774 -4.81 -12.66 5.04
C LEU A 774 -5.50 -11.59 5.91
N LEU A 775 -5.01 -10.34 5.94
CA LEU A 775 -5.69 -9.23 6.63
C LEU A 775 -7.03 -8.87 5.99
N VAL A 776 -7.14 -8.90 4.65
CA VAL A 776 -8.41 -8.69 3.95
C VAL A 776 -9.40 -9.81 4.27
N ILE A 777 -8.95 -11.08 4.18
CA ILE A 777 -9.82 -12.23 4.52
C ILE A 777 -10.24 -12.18 6.00
N LEU A 778 -9.35 -11.80 6.92
CA LEU A 778 -9.67 -11.68 8.35
C LEU A 778 -10.70 -10.58 8.64
N HIS A 779 -10.69 -9.49 7.88
CA HIS A 779 -11.65 -8.38 8.05
C HIS A 779 -13.00 -8.67 7.38
N ASP A 780 -12.97 -9.13 6.13
CA ASP A 780 -14.17 -9.22 5.28
C ASP A 780 -14.83 -10.61 5.30
N PHE A 781 -14.07 -11.68 5.61
CA PHE A 781 -14.50 -13.09 5.54
C PHE A 781 -13.90 -14.00 6.64
N PRO A 782 -13.91 -13.60 7.93
CA PRO A 782 -13.20 -14.33 8.99
C PRO A 782 -13.68 -15.77 9.17
N GLU A 783 -14.91 -16.12 8.79
CA GLU A 783 -15.46 -17.48 8.91
C GLU A 783 -14.64 -18.50 8.08
N ILE A 784 -14.08 -18.10 6.95
CA ILE A 784 -13.19 -18.94 6.12
C ILE A 784 -11.91 -19.27 6.91
N LEU A 785 -11.32 -18.27 7.56
CA LEU A 785 -10.15 -18.51 8.43
C LEU A 785 -10.53 -19.33 9.67
N CYS A 786 -11.75 -19.18 10.20
CA CYS A 786 -12.24 -19.97 11.34
C CYS A 786 -12.35 -21.46 11.03
N GLU A 787 -13.00 -21.81 9.91
CA GLU A 787 -13.31 -23.20 9.57
C GLU A 787 -12.06 -23.97 9.11
N TYR A 788 -11.21 -23.32 8.30
CA TYR A 788 -10.00 -23.92 7.73
C TYR A 788 -8.72 -23.66 8.53
N HIS A 789 -8.82 -23.01 9.71
CA HIS A 789 -7.67 -22.65 10.57
C HIS A 789 -6.65 -23.79 10.74
N TYR A 790 -7.12 -25.02 10.92
CA TYR A 790 -6.32 -26.22 11.15
C TYR A 790 -5.37 -26.48 9.97
N VAL A 791 -5.92 -26.63 8.76
CA VAL A 791 -5.16 -26.95 7.54
C VAL A 791 -4.24 -25.79 7.13
N LEU A 792 -4.68 -24.54 7.36
CA LEU A 792 -3.87 -23.35 7.11
C LEU A 792 -2.68 -23.26 8.09
N CYS A 793 -2.89 -23.52 9.38
CA CYS A 793 -1.83 -23.51 10.38
C CYS A 793 -0.84 -24.69 10.21
N ASP A 794 -1.30 -25.86 9.76
CA ASP A 794 -0.43 -27.01 9.50
C ASP A 794 0.58 -26.75 8.37
N ALA A 795 0.20 -25.93 7.38
CA ALA A 795 1.09 -25.50 6.31
C ALA A 795 2.04 -24.36 6.70
N ILE A 796 1.91 -23.75 7.88
CA ILE A 796 2.71 -22.59 8.30
C ILE A 796 3.76 -23.03 9.34
N PRO A 797 5.06 -22.82 9.08
CA PRO A 797 6.12 -23.17 10.04
C PRO A 797 5.90 -22.50 11.42
N PRO A 798 6.13 -23.20 12.56
CA PRO A 798 5.74 -22.71 13.88
C PRO A 798 6.27 -21.31 14.24
N ASN A 799 7.51 -21.01 13.85
CA ASN A 799 8.17 -19.71 14.03
C ASN A 799 7.48 -18.53 13.33
N CYS A 800 6.53 -18.78 12.43
CA CYS A 800 5.80 -17.74 11.68
C CYS A 800 4.62 -17.17 12.48
N VAL A 801 4.91 -16.74 13.71
CA VAL A 801 3.92 -16.34 14.73
C VAL A 801 2.87 -15.36 14.17
N GLN A 802 3.27 -14.30 13.46
CA GLN A 802 2.32 -13.31 12.93
C GLN A 802 1.32 -13.89 11.91
N LEU A 803 1.74 -14.83 11.05
CA LEU A 803 0.83 -15.49 10.09
C LEU A 803 -0.18 -16.38 10.83
N ARG A 804 0.28 -17.12 11.85
CA ARG A 804 -0.57 -17.99 12.67
C ARG A 804 -1.54 -17.15 13.50
N ASN A 805 -1.08 -16.08 14.14
CA ASN A 805 -1.93 -15.15 14.89
C ASN A 805 -3.05 -14.56 14.03
N LEU A 806 -2.80 -14.15 12.77
CA LEU A 806 -3.85 -13.66 11.87
C LEU A 806 -4.98 -14.68 11.67
N ILE A 807 -4.64 -15.95 11.45
CA ILE A 807 -5.62 -17.03 11.22
C ILE A 807 -6.32 -17.41 12.53
N LEU A 808 -5.57 -17.52 13.63
CA LEU A 808 -6.08 -17.95 14.95
C LEU A 808 -6.88 -16.86 15.68
N SER A 809 -6.76 -15.60 15.27
CA SER A 809 -7.57 -14.48 15.77
C SER A 809 -8.89 -14.30 15.01
N ALA A 810 -9.18 -15.13 14.00
CA ALA A 810 -10.46 -15.10 13.31
C ALA A 810 -11.58 -15.67 14.22
N TYR A 811 -12.75 -15.03 14.16
CA TYR A 811 -13.96 -15.46 14.86
C TYR A 811 -15.22 -15.14 14.01
N PRO A 812 -16.36 -15.82 14.22
CA PRO A 812 -17.59 -15.56 13.47
C PRO A 812 -18.12 -14.14 13.73
N ARG A 813 -18.51 -13.40 12.69
CA ARG A 813 -18.92 -11.98 12.83
C ARG A 813 -20.08 -11.72 13.78
N ASP A 814 -21.00 -12.66 13.93
CA ASP A 814 -22.14 -12.54 14.85
C ASP A 814 -21.75 -12.65 16.34
N MET A 815 -20.53 -13.13 16.64
CA MET A 815 -20.05 -13.31 18.01
C MET A 815 -19.42 -12.02 18.55
N ARG A 816 -19.95 -11.52 19.68
CA ARG A 816 -19.31 -10.46 20.47
C ARG A 816 -18.30 -11.08 21.44
N LEU A 817 -17.01 -10.82 21.23
CA LEU A 817 -15.96 -11.25 22.16
C LEU A 817 -16.08 -10.49 23.50
N PRO A 818 -16.09 -11.17 24.66
CA PRO A 818 -15.95 -10.51 25.96
C PRO A 818 -14.56 -9.88 26.09
N ASP A 819 -14.44 -8.68 26.68
CA ASP A 819 -13.15 -7.99 26.88
C ASP A 819 -12.24 -8.78 27.84
N PRO A 820 -11.09 -9.33 27.38
CA PRO A 820 -10.15 -10.10 28.20
C PRO A 820 -9.69 -9.46 29.51
N PHE A 821 -9.82 -8.14 29.65
CA PHE A 821 -9.24 -7.39 30.76
C PHE A 821 -10.26 -7.00 31.84
N ALA A 822 -11.57 -7.18 31.57
CA ALA A 822 -12.65 -6.82 32.48
C ALA A 822 -12.58 -7.57 33.82
N GLU A 823 -12.84 -6.87 34.94
CA GLU A 823 -12.58 -7.38 36.30
C GLU A 823 -13.44 -8.61 36.68
N ASN A 824 -14.61 -8.77 36.06
CA ASN A 824 -15.55 -9.87 36.32
C ASN A 824 -15.15 -11.22 35.66
N PHE A 825 -13.93 -11.36 35.14
CA PHE A 825 -13.53 -12.51 34.31
C PHE A 825 -13.39 -13.86 35.03
N SER A 826 -13.52 -13.92 36.37
CA SER A 826 -13.38 -15.14 37.17
C SER A 826 -14.52 -16.16 37.01
N LYS A 827 -15.22 -16.14 35.85
CA LYS A 827 -16.44 -16.92 35.55
C LYS A 827 -16.48 -17.42 34.09
N ILE A 828 -15.32 -17.68 33.47
CA ILE A 828 -15.19 -18.18 32.09
C ILE A 828 -16.11 -19.38 31.81
N GLU A 829 -16.25 -20.30 32.77
CA GLU A 829 -17.12 -21.49 32.74
C GLU A 829 -18.64 -21.20 32.59
N ASN A 830 -19.04 -19.93 32.64
CA ASN A 830 -20.43 -19.48 32.53
C ASN A 830 -20.77 -18.79 31.20
N PHE A 831 -19.80 -18.59 30.30
CA PHE A 831 -20.08 -18.18 28.93
C PHE A 831 -20.72 -19.35 28.15
N PRO A 832 -21.96 -19.25 27.64
CA PRO A 832 -22.63 -20.36 26.94
C PRO A 832 -21.89 -20.79 25.66
N GLU A 833 -21.13 -19.88 25.04
CA GLU A 833 -20.26 -20.14 23.90
C GLU A 833 -19.20 -21.21 24.21
N MET A 834 -18.73 -21.31 25.46
CA MET A 834 -17.73 -22.31 25.88
C MET A 834 -18.23 -23.75 25.87
N SER A 835 -19.55 -23.97 25.76
CA SER A 835 -20.14 -25.30 25.56
C SER A 835 -20.34 -25.64 24.08
N THR A 836 -20.02 -24.73 23.15
CA THR A 836 -20.31 -24.89 21.72
C THR A 836 -19.07 -25.35 20.94
N ASN A 837 -19.19 -26.47 20.21
CA ASN A 837 -18.12 -26.99 19.35
C ASN A 837 -17.89 -26.07 18.13
N PRO A 838 -16.65 -25.66 17.82
CA PRO A 838 -16.34 -24.77 16.70
C PRO A 838 -16.45 -25.47 15.34
N LYS A 839 -17.03 -24.77 14.34
CA LYS A 839 -16.98 -25.21 12.94
C LYS A 839 -15.52 -25.41 12.53
N THR A 840 -15.18 -26.63 12.09
CA THR A 840 -13.82 -27.05 11.75
C THR A 840 -13.87 -28.08 10.63
N HIS A 841 -13.06 -27.89 9.59
CA HIS A 841 -12.97 -28.82 8.46
C HIS A 841 -12.33 -30.17 8.87
N LYS A 842 -12.99 -31.30 8.60
CA LYS A 842 -12.73 -32.60 9.26
C LYS A 842 -11.83 -33.58 8.49
N GLU A 843 -10.62 -33.18 8.08
CA GLU A 843 -9.65 -34.09 7.42
C GLU A 843 -8.69 -34.84 8.38
N ILE A 844 -8.79 -34.62 9.69
CA ILE A 844 -7.90 -35.19 10.73
C ILE A 844 -7.77 -36.72 10.62
N ASN A 845 -8.87 -37.41 10.29
CA ASN A 845 -8.94 -38.87 10.16
C ASN A 845 -8.00 -39.46 9.09
N ASN A 846 -7.54 -38.66 8.13
CA ASN A 846 -6.66 -39.09 7.04
C ASN A 846 -5.16 -38.90 7.37
N ILE A 847 -4.84 -38.17 8.46
CA ILE A 847 -3.46 -37.82 8.85
C ILE A 847 -2.90 -38.84 9.86
N ILE A 848 -3.75 -39.36 10.75
CA ILE A 848 -3.38 -40.38 11.74
C ILE A 848 -3.43 -41.75 11.06
N SER A 849 -2.35 -42.55 11.17
CA SER A 849 -2.34 -43.91 10.61
C SER A 849 -3.37 -44.82 11.30
N GLN A 850 -3.88 -45.83 10.59
CA GLN A 850 -4.92 -46.71 11.13
C GLN A 850 -4.46 -47.50 12.36
N ASP A 851 -3.19 -47.93 12.42
CA ASP A 851 -2.60 -48.61 13.58
C ASP A 851 -2.48 -47.66 14.79
N LEU A 852 -1.89 -46.47 14.60
CA LEU A 852 -1.79 -45.46 15.67
C LEU A 852 -3.17 -45.05 16.18
N ARG A 853 -4.13 -44.80 15.29
CA ARG A 853 -5.51 -44.46 15.66
C ARG A 853 -6.17 -45.59 16.44
N LYS A 854 -6.05 -46.85 16.00
CA LYS A 854 -6.65 -47.97 16.72
C LYS A 854 -6.07 -48.09 18.13
N ARG A 855 -4.75 -48.06 18.29
CA ARG A 855 -4.11 -48.12 19.62
C ARG A 855 -4.51 -46.95 20.52
N LEU A 856 -4.67 -45.77 19.93
CA LEU A 856 -5.14 -44.57 20.62
C LEU A 856 -6.60 -44.74 21.08
N ASP A 857 -7.49 -45.23 20.23
CA ASP A 857 -8.89 -45.54 20.56
C ASP A 857 -8.97 -46.65 21.64
N ASP A 858 -8.26 -47.77 21.45
CA ASP A 858 -8.15 -48.88 22.41
C ASP A 858 -7.66 -48.40 23.80
N TYR A 859 -6.68 -47.49 23.85
CA TYR A 859 -6.16 -46.92 25.09
C TYR A 859 -7.13 -45.91 25.73
N LEU A 860 -7.74 -45.03 24.94
CA LEU A 860 -8.68 -44.01 25.44
C LEU A 860 -9.95 -44.63 26.04
N GLU A 861 -10.39 -45.78 25.52
CA GLU A 861 -11.60 -46.48 25.97
C GLU A 861 -11.33 -47.44 27.13
N THR A 862 -10.14 -48.08 27.21
CA THR A 862 -9.85 -49.09 28.25
C THR A 862 -8.87 -48.65 29.35
N ARG A 863 -8.05 -47.61 29.10
CA ARG A 863 -6.92 -47.16 29.94
C ARG A 863 -5.89 -48.26 30.30
N SER A 864 -5.92 -49.40 29.60
CA SER A 864 -5.22 -50.63 30.02
C SER A 864 -3.78 -50.75 29.48
N SER A 865 -3.57 -50.33 28.23
CA SER A 865 -2.33 -50.57 27.47
C SER A 865 -1.24 -49.54 27.80
N ILE A 866 -0.77 -49.49 29.05
CA ILE A 866 0.18 -48.47 29.53
C ILE A 866 1.48 -48.40 28.69
N SER A 867 1.95 -49.51 28.13
CA SER A 867 3.11 -49.55 27.23
C SER A 867 2.96 -48.65 26.00
N PHE A 868 1.74 -48.48 25.48
CA PHE A 868 1.46 -47.58 24.34
C PHE A 868 1.88 -46.14 24.62
N LEU A 869 1.80 -45.66 25.87
CA LEU A 869 2.28 -44.32 26.22
C LEU A 869 3.81 -44.18 26.08
N SER A 870 4.57 -45.27 26.26
CA SER A 870 6.02 -45.28 26.06
C SER A 870 6.38 -45.36 24.58
N ASP A 871 5.58 -46.08 23.78
CA ASP A 871 5.74 -46.18 22.33
C ASP A 871 5.27 -44.91 21.59
N LEU A 872 4.28 -44.18 22.12
CA LEU A 872 3.62 -43.07 21.44
C LEU A 872 4.58 -42.00 20.88
N PRO A 873 5.64 -41.55 21.59
CA PRO A 873 6.66 -40.66 21.02
C PRO A 873 7.27 -41.16 19.71
N THR A 874 7.51 -42.48 19.54
CA THR A 874 8.12 -43.02 18.31
C THR A 874 7.16 -42.99 17.13
N PHE A 875 5.85 -43.09 17.37
CA PHE A 875 4.81 -42.91 16.34
C PHE A 875 4.65 -41.45 15.88
N LEU A 876 5.23 -40.47 16.60
CA LEU A 876 5.23 -39.05 16.23
C LEU A 876 6.50 -38.63 15.47
N GLU A 877 7.53 -39.47 15.43
CA GLU A 877 8.80 -39.18 14.75
C GLU A 877 8.72 -39.38 13.23
N THR A 878 9.50 -38.60 12.48
CA THR A 878 9.54 -38.68 11.01
C THR A 878 10.24 -39.98 10.60
N SER A 879 9.55 -40.86 9.87
CA SER A 879 10.13 -42.12 9.41
C SER A 879 11.33 -41.89 8.47
N LEU A 880 12.50 -42.39 8.87
CA LEU A 880 13.82 -42.09 8.29
C LEU A 880 14.08 -42.67 6.88
N GLN A 881 13.03 -43.04 6.13
CA GLN A 881 13.15 -43.73 4.83
C GLN A 881 13.17 -42.80 3.61
N GLN A 882 13.08 -41.47 3.77
CA GLN A 882 13.26 -40.53 2.66
C GLN A 882 14.69 -39.95 2.66
N GLN A 883 15.37 -40.12 1.51
CA GLN A 883 16.78 -39.78 1.28
C GLN A 883 17.15 -38.35 1.69
N PRO A 884 18.33 -38.13 2.32
CA PRO A 884 18.78 -36.81 2.76
C PRO A 884 19.24 -35.93 1.58
N SER A 885 18.27 -35.34 0.89
CA SER A 885 18.49 -34.37 -0.20
C SER A 885 18.90 -33.00 0.34
N SER A 886 20.12 -32.92 0.89
CA SER A 886 20.97 -31.74 1.11
C SER A 886 20.35 -30.47 1.73
N SER A 887 20.94 -30.01 2.84
CA SER A 887 20.90 -28.63 3.35
C SER A 887 19.62 -28.12 4.05
N SER A 888 18.74 -28.98 4.55
CA SER A 888 17.78 -28.60 5.61
C SER A 888 18.03 -29.39 6.91
N PRO A 889 17.85 -28.78 8.11
CA PRO A 889 17.98 -29.51 9.37
C PRO A 889 16.89 -30.58 9.47
N SER A 890 17.28 -31.77 9.93
CA SER A 890 16.40 -32.94 10.04
C SER A 890 15.28 -32.71 11.05
N GLN A 891 14.07 -32.44 10.56
CA GLN A 891 12.87 -32.24 11.37
C GLN A 891 12.48 -33.57 12.05
N LYS A 892 12.70 -33.69 13.36
CA LYS A 892 12.62 -34.97 14.07
C LYS A 892 11.20 -35.52 14.13
N TYR A 893 10.21 -34.62 14.27
CA TYR A 893 8.80 -34.98 14.44
C TYR A 893 7.94 -34.61 13.23
N ASN A 894 6.93 -35.45 12.96
CA ASN A 894 5.92 -35.15 11.96
C ASN A 894 4.88 -34.18 12.54
N ILE A 895 5.06 -32.88 12.27
CA ILE A 895 4.21 -31.78 12.77
C ILE A 895 2.72 -32.04 12.51
N SER A 896 2.35 -32.55 11.33
CA SER A 896 0.96 -32.82 10.98
C SER A 896 0.34 -33.94 11.82
N VAL A 897 1.12 -34.97 12.16
CA VAL A 897 0.66 -36.06 13.05
C VAL A 897 0.56 -35.56 14.49
N VAL A 898 1.50 -34.74 14.98
CA VAL A 898 1.42 -34.10 16.31
C VAL A 898 0.17 -33.20 16.41
N ASN A 899 -0.07 -32.34 15.42
CA ASN A 899 -1.29 -31.52 15.33
C ASN A 899 -2.57 -32.38 15.32
N ALA A 900 -2.56 -33.48 14.55
CA ALA A 900 -3.70 -34.37 14.43
C ALA A 900 -4.01 -35.13 15.73
N VAL A 901 -3.01 -35.71 16.38
CA VAL A 901 -3.18 -36.45 17.65
C VAL A 901 -3.67 -35.51 18.75
N VAL A 902 -3.08 -34.33 18.90
CA VAL A 902 -3.51 -33.35 19.91
C VAL A 902 -4.97 -32.94 19.71
N MET A 903 -5.35 -32.64 18.47
CA MET A 903 -6.74 -32.28 18.12
C MET A 903 -7.70 -33.46 18.32
N TYR A 904 -7.31 -34.67 17.93
CA TYR A 904 -8.14 -35.88 18.04
C TYR A 904 -8.44 -36.25 19.49
N VAL A 905 -7.40 -36.30 20.34
CA VAL A 905 -7.53 -36.61 21.78
C VAL A 905 -8.39 -35.57 22.48
N GLY A 906 -8.17 -34.27 22.21
CA GLY A 906 -8.98 -33.22 22.83
C GLY A 906 -10.45 -33.21 22.38
N VAL A 907 -10.74 -33.49 21.10
CA VAL A 907 -12.13 -33.61 20.62
C VAL A 907 -12.83 -34.80 21.27
N LYS A 908 -12.23 -36.01 21.26
CA LYS A 908 -12.82 -37.18 21.95
C LYS A 908 -12.98 -36.94 23.47
N ALA A 909 -12.09 -36.17 24.10
CA ALA A 909 -12.22 -35.81 25.52
C ALA A 909 -13.43 -34.90 25.78
N ILE A 910 -13.63 -33.87 24.95
CA ILE A 910 -14.79 -32.97 25.00
C ILE A 910 -16.09 -33.75 24.81
N ASP A 911 -16.14 -34.60 23.79
CA ASP A 911 -17.32 -35.43 23.50
C ASP A 911 -17.62 -36.39 24.69
N SER A 912 -16.59 -37.05 25.26
CA SER A 912 -16.74 -37.93 26.44
C SER A 912 -17.13 -37.21 27.74
N ILE A 913 -16.84 -35.91 27.87
CA ILE A 913 -17.34 -35.08 28.99
C ILE A 913 -18.81 -34.72 28.75
N ASN A 914 -19.15 -34.28 27.53
CA ASN A 914 -20.51 -33.91 27.15
C ASN A 914 -21.49 -35.08 27.26
N GLU A 915 -21.09 -36.29 26.86
CA GLU A 915 -21.91 -37.51 26.97
C GLU A 915 -22.32 -37.84 28.42
N LYS A 916 -21.50 -37.48 29.40
CA LYS A 916 -21.75 -37.74 30.83
C LYS A 916 -22.82 -36.83 31.44
N LYS A 917 -23.30 -35.80 30.71
CA LYS A 917 -24.46 -34.93 31.00
C LYS A 917 -24.48 -34.14 32.33
N GLN A 918 -23.63 -34.47 33.30
CA GLN A 918 -23.57 -33.84 34.63
C GLN A 918 -22.25 -33.09 34.89
N GLN A 919 -21.27 -33.20 33.98
CA GLN A 919 -19.97 -32.53 34.09
C GLN A 919 -19.86 -31.45 33.02
N LYS A 920 -19.59 -30.21 33.44
CA LYS A 920 -19.01 -29.19 32.56
C LYS A 920 -17.51 -29.46 32.38
N ILE A 921 -16.92 -28.95 31.31
CA ILE A 921 -15.46 -28.84 31.19
C ILE A 921 -14.96 -27.93 32.33
N SER A 922 -14.06 -28.43 33.17
CA SER A 922 -13.37 -27.69 34.23
C SER A 922 -11.97 -28.30 34.46
N MET A 923 -11.15 -27.66 35.30
CA MET A 923 -9.85 -28.23 35.72
C MET A 923 -9.97 -29.58 36.43
N GLU A 924 -11.13 -29.87 37.03
CA GLU A 924 -11.41 -31.14 37.72
C GLU A 924 -11.92 -32.22 36.74
N SER A 925 -12.74 -31.85 35.75
CA SER A 925 -13.34 -32.81 34.81
C SER A 925 -12.33 -33.42 33.83
N ILE A 926 -11.21 -32.73 33.57
CA ILE A 926 -10.15 -33.18 32.66
C ILE A 926 -9.06 -33.99 33.37
N ALA A 927 -8.89 -33.79 34.68
CA ALA A 927 -7.84 -34.40 35.48
C ALA A 927 -8.00 -35.92 35.60
N HIS A 928 -6.87 -36.63 35.69
CA HIS A 928 -6.82 -38.09 35.89
C HIS A 928 -7.62 -38.93 34.86
N THR A 929 -7.83 -38.41 33.64
CA THR A 929 -8.48 -39.12 32.53
C THR A 929 -7.47 -39.74 31.55
N ALA A 930 -7.83 -40.78 30.82
CA ALA A 930 -6.99 -41.39 29.77
C ALA A 930 -6.55 -40.39 28.69
N PHE A 931 -7.38 -39.37 28.41
CA PHE A 931 -7.05 -38.25 27.53
C PHE A 931 -5.90 -37.39 28.09
N MET A 932 -5.92 -37.14 29.40
CA MET A 932 -4.88 -36.35 30.07
C MET A 932 -3.59 -37.15 30.28
N ASP A 933 -3.66 -38.46 30.52
CA ASP A 933 -2.49 -39.34 30.62
C ASP A 933 -1.59 -39.23 29.38
N ILE A 934 -2.18 -39.10 28.18
CA ILE A 934 -1.48 -38.88 26.92
C ILE A 934 -0.76 -37.53 26.91
N PHE A 935 -1.45 -36.44 27.26
CA PHE A 935 -0.85 -35.11 27.29
C PHE A 935 0.27 -34.99 28.34
N GLN A 936 0.07 -35.57 29.53
CA GLN A 936 1.07 -35.62 30.60
C GLN A 936 2.27 -36.49 30.20
N ASN A 937 2.07 -37.66 29.59
CA ASN A 937 3.18 -38.45 29.07
C ASN A 937 3.98 -37.65 28.05
N LEU A 938 3.35 -37.13 26.99
CA LEU A 938 4.04 -36.40 25.93
C LEU A 938 4.76 -35.14 26.44
N ALA A 939 4.18 -34.46 27.44
CA ALA A 939 4.82 -33.32 28.10
C ALA A 939 6.08 -33.70 28.90
N VAL A 940 6.25 -34.97 29.31
CA VAL A 940 7.44 -35.48 30.00
C VAL A 940 8.41 -36.14 29.02
N SER A 941 7.94 -37.07 28.20
CA SER A 941 8.73 -38.02 27.39
C SER A 941 9.37 -37.41 26.14
N LEU A 942 8.76 -36.37 25.54
CA LEU A 942 9.32 -35.72 24.36
C LEU A 942 10.58 -34.88 24.69
N CYS A 943 11.52 -34.80 23.76
CA CYS A 943 12.62 -33.82 23.86
C CYS A 943 12.11 -32.39 23.61
N THR A 944 12.97 -31.38 23.79
CA THR A 944 12.59 -29.95 23.71
C THR A 944 11.93 -29.56 22.39
N GLU A 945 12.34 -30.15 21.25
CA GLU A 945 11.66 -29.96 19.95
C GLU A 945 10.22 -30.51 19.98
N GLY A 946 10.04 -31.74 20.46
CA GLY A 946 8.72 -32.37 20.54
C GLY A 946 7.79 -31.65 21.53
N LYS A 947 8.32 -31.24 22.70
CA LYS A 947 7.62 -30.39 23.68
C LYS A 947 7.17 -29.07 23.05
N TYR A 948 8.08 -28.39 22.34
CA TYR A 948 7.75 -27.14 21.65
C TYR A 948 6.64 -27.31 20.61
N LEU A 949 6.62 -28.42 19.87
CA LEU A 949 5.56 -28.76 18.91
C LEU A 949 4.23 -29.14 19.58
N LEU A 950 4.26 -29.96 20.65
CA LEU A 950 3.09 -30.36 21.44
C LEU A 950 2.33 -29.14 21.97
N PHE A 951 3.02 -28.27 22.71
CA PHE A 951 2.42 -27.06 23.26
C PHE A 951 2.03 -26.07 22.15
N ASN A 952 2.71 -26.05 21.00
CA ASN A 952 2.26 -25.29 19.84
C ASN A 952 0.95 -25.80 19.23
N ALA A 953 0.73 -27.11 19.21
CA ALA A 953 -0.49 -27.74 18.72
C ALA A 953 -1.68 -27.46 19.67
N ILE A 954 -1.45 -27.53 20.99
CA ILE A 954 -2.42 -27.11 22.03
C ILE A 954 -2.75 -25.62 21.87
N ALA A 955 -1.73 -24.76 21.78
CA ALA A 955 -1.91 -23.32 21.64
C ALA A 955 -2.57 -22.88 20.32
N ASN A 956 -2.63 -23.74 19.29
CA ASN A 956 -3.43 -23.47 18.08
C ASN A 956 -4.94 -23.48 18.37
N GLN A 957 -5.37 -24.13 19.44
CA GLN A 957 -6.80 -24.27 19.77
C GLN A 957 -7.30 -23.12 20.65
N LEU A 958 -6.43 -22.22 21.11
CA LEU A 958 -6.73 -21.07 21.96
C LEU A 958 -7.22 -19.86 21.12
N ARG A 959 -8.41 -20.00 20.51
CA ARG A 959 -9.00 -19.07 19.53
C ARG A 959 -10.08 -18.19 20.15
N TYR A 960 -11.29 -18.14 19.62
CA TYR A 960 -12.44 -17.42 20.18
C TYR A 960 -13.20 -18.27 21.22
N PRO A 961 -14.19 -17.76 21.97
CA PRO A 961 -15.01 -18.57 22.87
C PRO A 961 -15.68 -19.79 22.20
N ASN A 962 -15.20 -20.99 22.54
CA ASN A 962 -15.71 -22.29 22.08
C ASN A 962 -15.18 -23.42 22.98
N SER A 963 -15.77 -24.62 22.89
CA SER A 963 -15.41 -25.77 23.75
C SER A 963 -13.97 -26.25 23.60
N HIS A 964 -13.37 -26.19 22.41
CA HIS A 964 -11.97 -26.55 22.22
C HIS A 964 -11.06 -25.52 22.92
N THR A 965 -11.34 -24.23 22.71
CA THR A 965 -10.60 -23.15 23.38
C THR A 965 -10.71 -23.23 24.91
N HIS A 966 -11.86 -23.61 25.44
CA HIS A 966 -12.02 -23.86 26.87
C HIS A 966 -11.20 -25.07 27.34
N TYR A 967 -11.41 -26.25 26.73
CA TYR A 967 -10.70 -27.49 27.07
C TYR A 967 -9.18 -27.33 27.00
N PHE A 968 -8.64 -26.84 25.88
CA PHE A 968 -7.20 -26.70 25.69
C PHE A 968 -6.58 -25.58 26.54
N SER A 969 -7.35 -24.57 26.99
CA SER A 969 -6.91 -23.61 28.01
C SER A 969 -6.72 -24.32 29.35
N CYS A 970 -7.71 -25.09 29.80
CA CYS A 970 -7.62 -25.87 31.03
C CYS A 970 -6.49 -26.92 30.96
N THR A 971 -6.33 -27.62 29.83
CA THR A 971 -5.21 -28.55 29.60
C THR A 971 -3.85 -27.85 29.69
N MET A 972 -3.68 -26.67 29.09
CA MET A 972 -2.41 -25.92 29.18
C MET A 972 -2.10 -25.50 30.64
N LEU A 973 -3.10 -25.04 31.38
CA LEU A 973 -2.96 -24.62 32.78
C LEU A 973 -2.71 -25.82 33.72
N TYR A 974 -3.35 -26.96 33.46
CA TYR A 974 -3.15 -28.20 34.21
C TYR A 974 -1.74 -28.76 33.98
N LEU A 975 -1.26 -28.76 32.73
CA LEU A 975 0.12 -29.18 32.40
C LEU A 975 1.19 -28.23 32.95
N PHE A 976 0.85 -26.97 33.25
CA PHE A 976 1.73 -26.06 33.99
C PHE A 976 1.74 -26.35 35.49
N LEU A 977 0.56 -26.62 36.07
CA LEU A 977 0.38 -26.85 37.50
C LEU A 977 1.00 -28.19 37.97
N GLU A 978 0.73 -29.28 37.24
CA GLU A 978 1.20 -30.63 37.55
C GLU A 978 2.58 -30.94 36.95
N ALA A 979 3.37 -29.90 36.63
CA ALA A 979 4.68 -30.05 36.01
C ALA A 979 5.76 -30.44 37.01
N ASN A 980 6.19 -31.71 36.96
CA ASN A 980 7.34 -32.22 37.73
C ASN A 980 8.72 -31.65 37.29
N SER A 981 8.75 -30.68 36.36
CA SER A 981 9.99 -30.07 35.85
C SER A 981 9.73 -28.65 35.36
N GLU A 982 10.52 -27.71 35.85
CA GLU A 982 10.44 -26.29 35.49
C GLU A 982 10.66 -26.04 33.99
N GLN A 983 11.37 -26.94 33.29
CA GLN A 983 11.51 -26.89 31.82
C GLN A 983 10.16 -26.97 31.09
N ILE A 984 9.15 -27.65 31.66
CA ILE A 984 7.80 -27.71 31.08
C ILE A 984 7.10 -26.35 31.25
N GLN A 985 7.21 -25.76 32.45
CA GLN A 985 6.64 -24.45 32.79
C GLN A 985 7.28 -23.32 31.97
N GLU A 986 8.60 -23.35 31.76
CA GLU A 986 9.33 -22.44 30.88
C GLU A 986 8.83 -22.56 29.42
N GLN A 987 8.72 -23.77 28.87
CA GLN A 987 8.29 -23.99 27.49
C GLN A 987 6.82 -23.56 27.25
N ILE A 988 5.91 -23.87 28.18
CA ILE A 988 4.53 -23.39 28.15
C ILE A 988 4.49 -21.86 28.16
N THR A 989 5.20 -21.23 29.11
CA THR A 989 5.27 -19.78 29.24
C THR A 989 5.80 -19.13 27.97
N ARG A 990 6.92 -19.65 27.44
CA ARG A 990 7.55 -19.19 26.20
C ARG A 990 6.58 -19.21 25.02
N ILE A 991 5.79 -20.26 24.86
CA ILE A 991 4.88 -20.43 23.71
C ILE A 991 3.64 -19.55 23.80
N LEU A 992 3.13 -19.30 25.02
CA LEU A 992 2.09 -18.29 25.23
C LEU A 992 2.66 -16.88 24.97
N PHE A 993 3.84 -16.59 25.51
CA PHE A 993 4.49 -15.28 25.45
C PHE A 993 4.99 -14.89 24.05
N GLU A 994 5.65 -15.79 23.31
CA GLU A 994 6.15 -15.50 21.95
C GLU A 994 5.01 -15.10 21.00
N ARG A 995 3.81 -15.66 21.22
CA ARG A 995 2.57 -15.32 20.49
C ARG A 995 1.94 -13.99 20.91
N LEU A 996 2.23 -13.48 22.10
CA LEU A 996 1.74 -12.18 22.61
C LEU A 996 2.71 -11.02 22.34
N VAL A 997 4.03 -11.28 22.27
CA VAL A 997 5.04 -10.29 21.87
C VAL A 997 4.92 -9.91 20.38
N ALA A 998 4.39 -10.81 19.55
CA ALA A 998 4.11 -10.53 18.15
C ALA A 998 3.12 -9.36 17.97
N LEU A 999 3.18 -8.69 16.82
CA LEU A 999 2.23 -7.64 16.45
C LEU A 999 0.79 -8.18 16.40
N ARG A 1000 -0.16 -7.33 16.80
CA ARG A 1000 -1.61 -7.60 16.72
C ARG A 1000 -2.03 -8.06 15.31
N PRO A 1001 -3.07 -8.91 15.18
CA PRO A 1001 -3.99 -9.35 16.24
C PRO A 1001 -3.41 -10.44 17.16
N HIS A 1002 -4.12 -10.68 18.26
CA HIS A 1002 -3.82 -11.74 19.24
C HIS A 1002 -5.08 -12.61 19.42
N PRO A 1003 -4.98 -13.95 19.39
CA PRO A 1003 -6.12 -14.81 19.66
C PRO A 1003 -6.69 -14.57 21.06
N TRP A 1004 -8.02 -14.55 21.18
CA TRP A 1004 -8.72 -14.22 22.43
C TRP A 1004 -8.37 -15.22 23.55
N GLY A 1005 -8.44 -16.52 23.27
CA GLY A 1005 -8.18 -17.58 24.23
C GLY A 1005 -6.73 -17.62 24.68
N LEU A 1006 -5.79 -17.30 23.78
CA LEU A 1006 -4.37 -17.16 24.12
C LEU A 1006 -4.16 -16.06 25.17
N LEU A 1007 -4.84 -14.91 25.01
CA LEU A 1007 -4.84 -13.86 26.03
C LEU A 1007 -5.44 -14.38 27.35
N ILE A 1008 -6.59 -15.06 27.32
CA ILE A 1008 -7.24 -15.59 28.54
C ILE A 1008 -6.35 -16.59 29.28
N THR A 1009 -5.81 -17.61 28.60
CA THR A 1009 -4.93 -18.61 29.23
C THR A 1009 -3.70 -17.95 29.85
N PHE A 1010 -3.13 -16.93 29.21
CA PHE A 1010 -1.98 -16.21 29.76
C PHE A 1010 -2.35 -15.28 30.93
N ILE A 1011 -3.48 -14.58 30.86
CA ILE A 1011 -4.00 -13.72 31.95
C ILE A 1011 -4.31 -14.54 33.20
N GLU A 1012 -4.92 -15.71 33.03
CA GLU A 1012 -5.21 -16.65 34.11
C GLU A 1012 -3.92 -17.17 34.77
N LEU A 1013 -2.92 -17.56 33.96
CA LEU A 1013 -1.62 -18.03 34.42
C LEU A 1013 -0.87 -16.98 35.29
N ILE A 1014 -0.90 -15.70 34.88
CA ILE A 1014 -0.16 -14.63 35.59
C ILE A 1014 -0.94 -13.99 36.75
N ARG A 1015 -2.28 -14.06 36.75
CA ARG A 1015 -3.14 -13.46 37.80
C ARG A 1015 -3.51 -14.43 38.91
N ASN A 1016 -3.77 -15.70 38.61
CA ASN A 1016 -4.26 -16.65 39.62
C ASN A 1016 -3.10 -17.14 40.50
N PRO A 1017 -3.12 -16.89 41.83
CA PRO A 1017 -2.02 -17.26 42.72
C PRO A 1017 -1.78 -18.78 42.81
N ARG A 1018 -2.74 -19.63 42.40
CA ARG A 1018 -2.61 -21.10 42.36
C ARG A 1018 -1.37 -21.54 41.57
N TYR A 1019 -1.07 -20.88 40.44
CA TYR A 1019 0.05 -21.26 39.58
C TYR A 1019 1.41 -20.75 40.07
N ASN A 1020 1.45 -19.89 41.11
CA ASN A 1020 2.69 -19.33 41.67
C ASN A 1020 3.65 -18.64 40.67
N PHE A 1021 3.19 -18.32 39.46
CA PHE A 1021 3.99 -17.90 38.28
C PHE A 1021 5.21 -17.02 38.60
N TRP A 1022 4.99 -15.92 39.32
CA TRP A 1022 6.04 -14.92 39.66
C TRP A 1022 7.13 -15.41 40.63
N LYS A 1023 7.06 -16.65 41.13
CA LYS A 1023 8.09 -17.28 41.98
C LYS A 1023 9.11 -18.13 41.21
N HIS A 1024 8.86 -18.45 39.94
CA HIS A 1024 9.74 -19.28 39.13
C HIS A 1024 10.99 -18.54 38.67
N ASP A 1025 12.12 -19.24 38.59
CA ASP A 1025 13.42 -18.63 38.30
C ASP A 1025 13.50 -18.17 36.83
N PHE A 1026 12.87 -18.89 35.90
CA PHE A 1026 12.80 -18.50 34.48
C PHE A 1026 12.01 -17.21 34.22
N VAL A 1027 11.19 -16.74 35.17
CA VAL A 1027 10.48 -15.44 35.07
C VAL A 1027 11.40 -14.26 35.44
N ARG A 1028 12.44 -14.53 36.26
CA ARG A 1028 13.38 -13.53 36.79
C ARG A 1028 14.81 -13.68 36.26
N CYS A 1029 15.06 -14.63 35.37
CA CYS A 1029 16.39 -14.98 34.86
C CYS A 1029 17.12 -13.85 34.12
N ALA A 1030 16.38 -12.87 33.61
CA ALA A 1030 16.91 -11.60 33.11
C ALA A 1030 15.92 -10.46 33.41
N PRO A 1031 16.40 -9.27 33.82
CA PRO A 1031 15.51 -8.14 34.13
C PRO A 1031 14.77 -7.62 32.89
N GLU A 1032 15.28 -7.87 31.67
CA GLU A 1032 14.58 -7.58 30.42
C GLU A 1032 13.34 -8.48 30.25
N ILE A 1033 13.44 -9.76 30.63
CA ILE A 1033 12.36 -10.74 30.56
C ILE A 1033 11.30 -10.43 31.62
N GLU A 1034 11.72 -10.14 32.86
CA GLU A 1034 10.81 -9.70 33.93
C GLU A 1034 10.06 -8.41 33.55
N ARG A 1035 10.77 -7.38 33.05
CA ARG A 1035 10.15 -6.14 32.53
C ARG A 1035 9.20 -6.39 31.37
N LEU A 1036 9.47 -7.37 30.51
CA LEU A 1036 8.57 -7.73 29.40
C LEU A 1036 7.30 -8.42 29.91
N PHE A 1037 7.41 -9.41 30.79
CA PHE A 1037 6.25 -10.03 31.44
C PHE A 1037 5.42 -8.99 32.20
N MET A 1038 6.05 -8.10 32.96
CA MET A 1038 5.41 -6.96 33.60
C MET A 1038 4.76 -6.00 32.58
N SER A 1039 5.39 -5.70 31.45
CA SER A 1039 4.81 -4.79 30.43
C SER A 1039 3.59 -5.40 29.72
N VAL A 1040 3.54 -6.73 29.59
CA VAL A 1040 2.34 -7.46 29.15
C VAL A 1040 1.28 -7.45 30.25
N ALA A 1041 1.60 -7.88 31.47
CA ALA A 1041 0.69 -7.87 32.62
C ALA A 1041 0.06 -6.49 32.88
N ASN A 1042 0.85 -5.42 32.79
CA ASN A 1042 0.46 -4.02 32.92
C ASN A 1042 -0.24 -3.45 31.68
N SER A 1043 -0.24 -4.17 30.54
CA SER A 1043 -1.18 -3.92 29.43
C SER A 1043 -2.45 -4.76 29.51
N CYS A 1044 -2.44 -5.80 30.36
CA CYS A 1044 -3.56 -6.68 30.63
C CYS A 1044 -4.30 -6.32 31.94
N SER A 1045 -3.99 -5.19 32.57
CA SER A 1045 -4.67 -4.67 33.76
C SER A 1045 -5.25 -3.28 33.46
N VAL A 1046 -6.52 -3.11 33.82
CA VAL A 1046 -7.22 -1.83 33.69
C VAL A 1046 -6.69 -0.88 34.77
N CYS A 1047 -6.65 0.41 34.46
CA CYS A 1047 -6.22 1.44 35.41
C CYS A 1047 -7.28 1.62 36.52
N SER A 1048 -7.13 0.89 37.62
CA SER A 1048 -7.94 1.08 38.81
C SER A 1048 -7.71 2.48 39.41
N ILE A 1049 -8.77 3.28 39.43
CA ILE A 1049 -8.76 4.58 40.12
C ILE A 1049 -8.89 4.28 41.63
N PRO A 1050 -7.97 4.73 42.50
CA PRO A 1050 -8.09 4.51 43.93
C PRO A 1050 -9.36 5.16 44.51
N PRO A 1051 -10.18 4.44 45.30
CA PRO A 1051 -11.40 4.98 45.87
C PRO A 1051 -11.11 5.78 47.15
N GLU A 1052 -10.55 6.98 47.02
CA GLU A 1052 -10.33 7.91 48.14
C GLU A 1052 -10.97 9.28 47.90
N GLN A 1053 -11.41 9.91 48.99
CA GLN A 1053 -11.84 11.32 49.10
C GLN A 1053 -13.15 11.70 48.37
N GLN A 1054 -14.23 11.00 48.68
CA GLN A 1054 -15.53 11.65 48.92
C GLN A 1054 -15.83 11.72 50.44
N SER A 1055 -15.03 12.51 51.14
CA SER A 1055 -15.34 12.94 52.51
C SER A 1055 -14.71 14.32 52.78
N ASN A 1056 -15.50 15.19 53.43
CA ASN A 1056 -15.25 16.60 53.78
C ASN A 1056 -15.55 17.63 52.67
N GLY A 1057 -16.38 18.63 53.00
CA GLY A 1057 -16.80 19.73 52.11
C GLY A 1057 -18.30 19.98 52.22
N THR A 1058 -18.69 20.86 53.14
CA THR A 1058 -20.07 21.35 53.38
C THR A 1058 -20.64 22.09 52.17
#